data_AF-A0A564Q889-F1
#
_entry.id   AF-A0A564Q889-F1
#
_cell.length_a   1.000
_cell.length_b   1.000
_cell.length_c   1.000
_cell.angle_alpha   90.00
_cell.angle_beta   90.00
_cell.angle_gamma   90.00
#
_symmetry.space_group_name_H-M   'P 1'
#
loop_
_entity.id
_entity.type
_entity.pdbx_description
1 polymer ?
#
loop_
_entity_poly.entity_id
_entity_poly.type
_entity_poly.pdbx_seq_one_letter_code
_entity_poly.pdbx_strand_id
1 'polypeptide(L)'
;MFEMMGHHAFNRKGKEIYWKDKTVEYCDEFLRKLGMDTHEVTYKEAPWVGGGNAGPCLEVIVRGLELATLVFMDLELSSYGDISIKGQNYKKMDTYIVDTGYGLERFVWASKGTPTVYDAVFPEVIEKLITAAGIEHPLEKHGESAIMMEIARLSESMERGEIAKRLDISLDFFKNTAEPIETIYAIADHTKCLAFMLADGIVPSNAKEGYLARLILRRTFRMLKALKIEMPLEEIVIMHVKNLQNSFPELGNSVDRIVELLSLEKRRYEGTLSRGERLIRRITEKFKGKGEQKIPLDKMIGLYDSHGIPPEFVKEVASNMKMGMEVDFPTNFYSLVASMHSEEKKVEIDTFTERVKERTKGIQKTIKLYYEEPSSVDFDAVILDFFDDFLILDKTLFYPEGGGQPSDTGILTLIPISEAEAEDKGEGEERVLKVVDVKDVEGVILHKIEGQFEIESRAIKRVRVRGSIDFNRRIAHTRHHSATHVISWAARKVLGDHIWQAGAQKGERRSRLDITHFKRISTVERREMEMLANKMVMRDEPIRVNIEDRNEAEEKYGFRIYQGGVPIGKKIRIVRIGEDEDVQACAGTHCSKTGEIGPIKILHTERIQDGIERIEYSAGEAAVMEIQEREELISQSASILRVPLDKLPATVKRLFEEWKRLKKENERLKGSIAELSMGILEARTRDISGVKVIAEVLREADTKELMKIASEFSERDFVTLLIGKKENNAYVVSSVPSYLKDVINAGMVVRKMCEMLGGGGGGKVGIAQGGGGNVEKVEEAMKTGLELVEKILKERDIGV
;
A
#
# COMPACT_ATOMS: atom_id res chain seq x y z
N MET A 1 -25.47 2.04 4.04
CA MET A 1 -25.15 1.49 5.39
C MET A 1 -26.46 1.30 6.14
N PHE A 2 -26.66 0.19 6.84
CA PHE A 2 -27.91 -0.07 7.55
C PHE A 2 -27.70 -0.87 8.84
N GLU A 3 -28.67 -0.82 9.75
CA GLU A 3 -28.68 -1.58 11.00
C GLU A 3 -29.52 -2.84 10.82
N MET A 4 -28.88 -4.00 10.96
CA MET A 4 -29.54 -5.30 10.96
C MET A 4 -29.77 -5.73 12.42
N MET A 5 -31.00 -5.61 12.90
CA MET A 5 -31.38 -6.19 14.20
C MET A 5 -31.50 -7.71 14.04
N GLY A 6 -31.23 -8.47 15.09
CA GLY A 6 -31.27 -9.93 15.01
C GLY A 6 -31.40 -10.58 16.37
N HIS A 7 -31.98 -11.77 16.38
CA HIS A 7 -31.93 -12.71 17.48
C HIS A 7 -31.36 -14.04 16.97
N HIS A 8 -30.32 -14.52 17.64
CA HIS A 8 -29.58 -15.72 17.24
C HIS A 8 -29.70 -16.82 18.28
N ALA A 9 -29.80 -18.08 17.83
CA ALA A 9 -29.74 -19.25 18.69
C ALA A 9 -28.69 -20.23 18.18
N PHE A 10 -27.67 -20.49 18.99
CA PHE A 10 -26.56 -21.38 18.67
C PHE A 10 -26.86 -22.77 19.23
N ASN A 11 -27.36 -23.67 18.40
CA ASN A 11 -27.76 -25.01 18.82
C ASN A 11 -26.67 -26.04 18.50
N ARG A 12 -26.64 -27.10 19.32
CA ARG A 12 -25.82 -28.30 19.07
C ARG A 12 -26.67 -29.54 19.28
N LYS A 13 -26.24 -30.66 18.72
CA LYS A 13 -26.93 -31.94 18.93
C LYS A 13 -27.09 -32.24 20.44
N GLY A 14 -28.33 -32.45 20.88
CA GLY A 14 -28.68 -32.70 22.28
C GLY A 14 -28.83 -31.45 23.17
N LYS A 15 -28.61 -30.23 22.64
CA LYS A 15 -28.82 -28.97 23.35
C LYS A 15 -29.35 -27.91 22.38
N GLU A 16 -30.67 -27.90 22.23
CA GLU A 16 -31.42 -26.91 21.44
C GLU A 16 -32.00 -25.84 22.37
N ILE A 17 -31.87 -24.57 21.99
CA ILE A 17 -32.56 -23.44 22.64
C ILE A 17 -33.92 -23.26 21.98
N TYR A 18 -33.92 -23.02 20.67
CA TYR A 18 -35.08 -23.04 19.79
C TYR A 18 -34.64 -23.16 18.32
N TRP A 19 -35.57 -23.54 17.44
CA TRP A 19 -35.30 -23.69 16.01
C TRP A 19 -36.36 -22.99 15.15
N LYS A 20 -36.70 -23.58 14.00
CA LYS A 20 -37.52 -22.97 12.93
C LYS A 20 -38.86 -22.44 13.43
N ASP A 21 -39.67 -23.30 14.03
CA ASP A 21 -41.06 -22.96 14.40
C ASP A 21 -41.12 -21.76 15.33
N LYS A 22 -40.28 -21.76 16.36
CA LYS A 22 -40.23 -20.68 17.35
C LYS A 22 -39.66 -19.38 16.77
N THR A 23 -38.73 -19.49 15.81
CA THR A 23 -38.18 -18.32 15.10
C THR A 23 -39.27 -17.60 14.31
N VAL A 24 -40.09 -18.35 13.57
CA VAL A 24 -41.22 -17.79 12.81
C VAL A 24 -42.28 -17.25 13.76
N GLU A 25 -42.58 -17.96 14.85
CA GLU A 25 -43.52 -17.49 15.87
C GLU A 25 -43.10 -16.14 16.48
N TYR A 26 -41.81 -15.97 16.83
CA TYR A 26 -41.30 -14.70 17.33
C TYR A 26 -41.38 -13.58 16.29
N CYS A 27 -41.14 -13.89 15.01
CA CYS A 27 -41.29 -12.93 13.93
C CYS A 27 -42.75 -12.46 13.81
N ASP A 28 -43.71 -13.38 13.75
CA ASP A 28 -45.13 -13.06 13.70
C ASP A 28 -45.60 -12.27 14.93
N GLU A 29 -45.16 -12.67 16.12
CA GLU A 29 -45.49 -11.97 17.36
C GLU A 29 -44.94 -10.54 17.36
N PHE A 30 -43.70 -10.36 16.90
CA PHE A 30 -43.08 -9.05 16.78
C PHE A 30 -43.83 -8.14 15.80
N LEU A 31 -44.14 -8.64 14.60
CA LEU A 31 -44.90 -7.89 13.59
C LEU A 31 -46.30 -7.52 14.12
N ARG A 32 -46.98 -8.45 14.79
CA ARG A 32 -48.29 -8.21 15.41
C ARG A 32 -48.22 -7.14 16.51
N LYS A 33 -47.19 -7.16 17.35
CA LYS A 33 -46.97 -6.15 18.39
C LYS A 33 -46.70 -4.76 17.82
N LEU A 34 -46.13 -4.68 16.62
CA LEU A 34 -45.99 -3.43 15.87
C LEU A 34 -47.29 -2.99 15.17
N GLY A 35 -48.37 -3.77 15.26
CA GLY A 35 -49.67 -3.45 14.67
C GLY A 35 -49.84 -3.90 13.22
N MET A 36 -48.97 -4.78 12.71
CA MET A 36 -49.11 -5.34 11.36
C MET A 36 -50.12 -6.49 11.33
N ASP A 37 -50.90 -6.58 10.25
CA ASP A 37 -51.77 -7.72 10.00
C ASP A 37 -50.92 -8.92 9.52
N THR A 38 -50.89 -9.98 10.32
CA THR A 38 -50.14 -11.20 10.00
C THR A 38 -50.68 -11.92 8.76
N HIS A 39 -51.93 -11.63 8.32
CA HIS A 39 -52.47 -12.17 7.06
C HIS A 39 -51.87 -11.52 5.80
N GLU A 40 -51.24 -10.36 5.93
CA GLU A 40 -50.54 -9.68 4.82
C GLU A 40 -49.05 -10.10 4.71
N VAL A 41 -48.56 -10.90 5.66
CA VAL A 41 -47.18 -11.37 5.70
C VAL A 41 -47.01 -12.55 4.74
N THR A 42 -46.02 -12.45 3.85
CA THR A 42 -45.61 -13.52 2.94
C THR A 42 -44.22 -14.00 3.33
N TYR A 43 -44.08 -15.29 3.62
CA TYR A 43 -42.79 -15.94 3.83
C TYR A 43 -42.33 -16.60 2.53
N LYS A 44 -41.33 -16.01 1.88
CA LYS A 44 -40.75 -16.53 0.64
C LYS A 44 -39.54 -17.40 0.96
N GLU A 45 -39.58 -18.66 0.52
CA GLU A 45 -38.46 -19.58 0.70
C GLU A 45 -37.31 -19.25 -0.26
N ALA A 46 -36.09 -19.17 0.26
CA ALA A 46 -34.89 -18.94 -0.53
C ALA A 46 -33.66 -19.63 0.11
N PRO A 47 -32.63 -19.99 -0.67
CA PRO A 47 -31.35 -20.39 -0.12
C PRO A 47 -30.52 -19.15 0.25
N TRP A 48 -30.01 -19.13 1.48
CA TRP A 48 -29.07 -18.11 1.93
C TRP A 48 -27.64 -18.66 1.94
N VAL A 49 -26.70 -17.82 1.52
CA VAL A 49 -25.26 -18.12 1.48
C VAL A 49 -24.49 -16.87 1.86
N GLY A 50 -23.58 -16.98 2.84
CA GLY A 50 -22.74 -15.87 3.28
C GLY A 50 -21.71 -16.31 4.32
N GLY A 51 -20.54 -15.67 4.31
CA GLY A 51 -19.51 -15.86 5.35
C GLY A 51 -18.94 -17.29 5.48
N GLY A 52 -19.09 -18.13 4.46
CA GLY A 52 -18.68 -19.55 4.53
C GLY A 52 -19.74 -20.48 5.12
N ASN A 53 -20.92 -19.97 5.48
CA ASN A 53 -22.07 -20.74 5.92
C ASN A 53 -23.24 -20.61 4.94
N ALA A 54 -24.13 -21.59 4.99
CA ALA A 54 -25.36 -21.59 4.20
C ALA A 54 -26.51 -22.26 4.95
N GLY A 55 -27.72 -22.01 4.47
CA GLY A 55 -28.94 -22.64 4.98
C GLY A 55 -30.18 -22.18 4.23
N PRO A 56 -31.30 -22.90 4.37
CA PRO A 56 -32.59 -22.39 3.92
C PRO A 56 -32.97 -21.15 4.73
N CYS A 57 -33.64 -20.21 4.10
CA CYS A 57 -34.18 -19.03 4.76
C CYS A 57 -35.61 -18.71 4.32
N LEU A 58 -36.28 -17.90 5.15
CA LEU A 58 -37.56 -17.28 4.85
C LEU A 58 -37.38 -15.77 4.76
N GLU A 59 -37.59 -15.20 3.58
CA GLU A 59 -37.68 -13.76 3.37
C GLU A 59 -39.10 -13.31 3.77
N VAL A 60 -39.18 -12.41 4.75
CA VAL A 60 -40.43 -11.93 5.35
C VAL A 60 -40.87 -10.65 4.65
N ILE A 61 -41.89 -10.77 3.79
CA ILE A 61 -42.37 -9.70 2.92
C ILE A 61 -43.72 -9.22 3.40
N VAL A 62 -43.86 -7.91 3.62
CA VAL A 62 -45.12 -7.27 4.00
C VAL A 62 -45.42 -6.17 2.99
N ARG A 63 -46.60 -6.23 2.35
CA ARG A 63 -47.03 -5.26 1.32
C ARG A 63 -45.99 -5.00 0.22
N GLY A 64 -45.25 -6.05 -0.16
CA GLY A 64 -44.23 -5.99 -1.21
C GLY A 64 -42.85 -5.48 -0.76
N LEU A 65 -42.64 -5.20 0.54
CA LEU A 65 -41.35 -4.84 1.12
C LEU A 65 -40.82 -6.00 1.97
N GLU A 66 -39.62 -6.47 1.69
CA GLU A 66 -38.92 -7.43 2.56
C GLU A 66 -38.43 -6.71 3.83
N LEU A 67 -38.97 -7.07 4.99
CA LEU A 67 -38.63 -6.46 6.28
C LEU A 67 -37.58 -7.26 7.06
N ALA A 68 -37.59 -8.58 6.90
CA ALA A 68 -36.70 -9.47 7.63
C ALA A 68 -36.32 -10.71 6.82
N THR A 69 -35.24 -11.37 7.22
CA THR A 69 -34.80 -12.65 6.69
C THR A 69 -34.52 -13.60 7.85
N LEU A 70 -35.11 -14.78 7.84
CA LEU A 70 -34.94 -15.82 8.87
C LEU A 70 -34.12 -16.97 8.29
N VAL A 71 -32.83 -17.01 8.58
CA VAL A 71 -31.90 -18.02 8.07
C VAL A 71 -31.71 -19.14 9.09
N PHE A 72 -31.76 -20.38 8.60
CA PHE A 72 -31.53 -21.58 9.41
C PHE A 72 -30.24 -22.25 8.96
N MET A 73 -29.11 -21.75 9.46
CA MET A 73 -27.79 -22.21 9.04
C MET A 73 -27.51 -23.62 9.57
N ASP A 74 -27.31 -24.57 8.66
CA ASP A 74 -26.90 -25.94 8.98
C ASP A 74 -25.79 -26.47 8.05
N LEU A 75 -25.23 -25.60 7.21
CA LEU A 75 -24.19 -25.93 6.23
C LEU A 75 -22.93 -25.07 6.41
N GLU A 76 -21.76 -25.69 6.22
CA GLU A 76 -20.46 -25.03 6.17
C GLU A 76 -19.72 -25.38 4.87
N LEU A 77 -18.96 -24.40 4.36
CA LEU A 77 -18.18 -24.54 3.13
C LEU A 77 -17.17 -25.69 3.26
N SER A 78 -17.10 -26.56 2.26
CA SER A 78 -16.21 -27.74 2.27
C SER A 78 -15.80 -28.14 0.87
N SER A 79 -14.50 -28.37 0.64
CA SER A 79 -13.97 -28.88 -0.63
C SER A 79 -14.51 -30.26 -1.00
N TYR A 80 -14.97 -31.03 -0.01
CA TYR A 80 -15.56 -32.36 -0.17
C TYR A 80 -17.05 -32.38 0.16
N GLY A 81 -17.69 -31.21 0.20
CA GLY A 81 -19.12 -31.08 0.46
C GLY A 81 -19.96 -31.75 -0.63
N ASP A 82 -21.03 -32.41 -0.20
CA ASP A 82 -21.99 -33.12 -1.04
C ASP A 82 -23.14 -32.23 -1.54
N ILE A 83 -23.28 -31.03 -0.97
CA ILE A 83 -24.34 -30.06 -1.30
C ILE A 83 -23.74 -28.89 -2.08
N SER A 84 -24.20 -28.65 -3.31
CA SER A 84 -23.73 -27.53 -4.12
C SER A 84 -24.75 -26.39 -4.15
N ILE A 85 -24.34 -25.19 -3.71
CA ILE A 85 -25.17 -23.99 -3.71
C ILE A 85 -24.36 -22.85 -4.35
N LYS A 86 -24.91 -22.21 -5.40
CA LYS A 86 -24.29 -21.10 -6.13
C LYS A 86 -22.83 -21.38 -6.58
N GLY A 87 -22.53 -22.62 -6.96
CA GLY A 87 -21.21 -23.03 -7.46
C GLY A 87 -20.15 -23.31 -6.39
N GLN A 88 -20.55 -23.36 -5.11
CA GLN A 88 -19.70 -23.72 -3.98
C GLN A 88 -20.23 -25.00 -3.31
N ASN A 89 -19.32 -25.82 -2.78
CA ASN A 89 -19.65 -27.08 -2.13
C ASN A 89 -19.72 -26.89 -0.61
N TYR A 90 -20.73 -27.48 0.00
CA TYR A 90 -21.06 -27.38 1.42
C TYR A 90 -21.28 -28.78 2.00
N LYS A 91 -20.99 -28.94 3.28
CA LYS A 91 -21.34 -30.12 4.06
C LYS A 91 -22.18 -29.72 5.26
N LYS A 92 -22.91 -30.68 5.82
CA LYS A 92 -23.72 -30.46 7.01
C LYS A 92 -22.87 -30.25 8.26
N MET A 93 -23.29 -29.29 9.10
CA MET A 93 -22.64 -28.97 10.37
C MET A 93 -23.18 -29.82 11.52
N ASP A 94 -22.33 -30.07 12.53
CA ASP A 94 -22.76 -30.68 13.80
C ASP A 94 -23.54 -29.70 14.69
N THR A 95 -23.39 -28.40 14.42
CA THR A 95 -24.11 -27.29 15.04
C THR A 95 -25.05 -26.65 14.04
N TYR A 96 -26.19 -26.16 14.50
CA TYR A 96 -27.18 -25.51 13.64
C TYR A 96 -27.63 -24.21 14.31
N ILE A 97 -27.71 -23.14 13.54
CA ILE A 97 -27.77 -21.77 14.07
C ILE A 97 -28.98 -21.04 13.47
N VAL A 98 -29.78 -20.45 14.35
CA VAL A 98 -30.81 -19.49 13.93
C VAL A 98 -30.10 -18.17 13.72
N ASP A 99 -30.21 -17.63 12.52
CA ASP A 99 -29.65 -16.36 12.13
C ASP A 99 -30.73 -15.48 11.51
N THR A 100 -31.11 -14.42 12.23
CA THR A 100 -32.20 -13.54 11.78
C THR A 100 -31.66 -12.16 11.53
N GLY A 101 -32.19 -11.51 10.48
CA GLY A 101 -31.87 -10.14 10.14
C GLY A 101 -33.15 -9.34 9.90
N TYR A 102 -33.32 -8.25 10.63
CA TYR A 102 -34.45 -7.33 10.55
C TYR A 102 -33.89 -5.94 10.23
N GLY A 103 -34.22 -5.40 9.06
CA GLY A 103 -33.67 -4.13 8.60
C GLY A 103 -34.33 -2.94 9.30
N LEU A 104 -33.67 -2.35 10.31
CA LEU A 104 -34.24 -1.26 11.12
C LEU A 104 -34.74 -0.11 10.25
N GLU A 105 -33.95 0.32 9.27
CA GLU A 105 -34.32 1.39 8.35
C GLU A 105 -35.61 1.08 7.56
N ARG A 106 -35.80 -0.18 7.14
CA ARG A 106 -37.02 -0.60 6.43
C ARG A 106 -38.23 -0.64 7.36
N PHE A 107 -38.05 -1.03 8.62
CA PHE A 107 -39.11 -0.96 9.64
C PHE A 107 -39.53 0.48 9.92
N VAL A 108 -38.58 1.40 10.09
CA VAL A 108 -38.86 2.83 10.26
C VAL A 108 -39.59 3.38 9.03
N TRP A 109 -39.14 3.01 7.83
CA TRP A 109 -39.79 3.41 6.58
C TRP A 109 -41.25 2.92 6.50
N ALA A 110 -41.50 1.63 6.74
CA ALA A 110 -42.84 1.07 6.76
C ALA A 110 -43.75 1.74 7.80
N SER A 111 -43.19 2.16 8.95
CA SER A 111 -43.96 2.87 9.99
C SER A 111 -44.35 4.30 9.63
N LYS A 112 -43.48 5.01 8.88
CA LYS A 112 -43.71 6.42 8.51
C LYS A 112 -44.45 6.57 7.18
N GLY A 113 -44.37 5.59 6.29
CA GLY A 113 -45.00 5.64 4.97
C GLY A 113 -44.48 6.77 4.08
N THR A 114 -43.24 7.22 4.30
CA THR A 114 -42.59 8.20 3.41
C THR A 114 -42.35 7.59 2.02
N PRO A 115 -42.12 8.39 0.98
CA PRO A 115 -41.86 7.85 -0.36
C PRO A 115 -40.59 7.02 -0.48
N THR A 116 -39.53 7.38 0.26
CA THR A 116 -38.32 6.55 0.32
C THR A 116 -37.88 6.28 1.77
N VAL A 117 -37.05 5.26 1.93
CA VAL A 117 -36.38 4.94 3.19
C VAL A 117 -35.48 6.08 3.66
N TYR A 118 -34.89 6.85 2.75
CA TYR A 118 -33.97 7.93 3.06
C TYR A 118 -34.69 9.09 3.77
N ASP A 119 -35.87 9.44 3.27
CA ASP A 119 -36.76 10.45 3.89
C ASP A 119 -37.25 9.99 5.28
N ALA A 120 -37.37 8.68 5.49
CA ALA A 120 -37.77 8.13 6.79
C ALA A 120 -36.64 8.25 7.83
N VAL A 121 -35.40 7.97 7.42
CA VAL A 121 -34.27 7.74 8.33
C VAL A 121 -33.44 9.01 8.58
N PHE A 122 -33.21 9.85 7.57
CA PHE A 122 -32.40 11.07 7.71
C PHE A 122 -32.96 12.26 6.92
N PRO A 123 -34.21 12.68 7.20
CA PRO A 123 -34.90 13.75 6.46
C PRO A 123 -34.15 15.08 6.46
N GLU A 124 -33.53 15.46 7.57
CA GLU A 124 -32.78 16.72 7.68
C GLU A 124 -31.57 16.79 6.74
N VAL A 125 -30.89 15.66 6.52
CA VAL A 125 -29.75 15.58 5.59
C VAL A 125 -30.24 15.71 4.15
N ILE A 126 -31.34 15.03 3.82
CA ILE A 126 -31.97 15.12 2.50
C ILE A 126 -32.40 16.56 2.19
N GLU A 127 -33.11 17.21 3.11
CA GLU A 127 -33.58 18.59 2.94
C GLU A 127 -32.42 19.56 2.69
N LYS A 128 -31.33 19.43 3.45
CA LYS A 128 -30.12 20.25 3.25
C LYS A 128 -29.45 20.03 1.90
N LEU A 129 -29.36 18.78 1.44
CA LEU A 129 -28.75 18.46 0.15
C LEU A 129 -29.61 18.94 -1.03
N ILE A 130 -30.94 18.79 -0.93
CA ILE A 130 -31.90 19.31 -1.93
C ILE A 130 -31.79 20.82 -2.03
N THR A 131 -31.80 21.50 -0.88
CA THR A 131 -31.63 22.97 -0.82
C THR A 131 -30.31 23.41 -1.42
N ALA A 132 -29.20 22.72 -1.09
CA ALA A 132 -27.87 23.04 -1.60
C ALA A 132 -27.71 22.77 -3.10
N ALA A 133 -28.47 21.81 -3.65
CA ALA A 133 -28.50 21.53 -5.08
C ALA A 133 -29.38 22.52 -5.87
N GLY A 134 -30.21 23.32 -5.19
CA GLY A 134 -31.18 24.22 -5.83
C GLY A 134 -32.29 23.49 -6.57
N ILE A 135 -32.69 22.32 -6.08
CA ILE A 135 -33.73 21.46 -6.66
C ILE A 135 -34.97 21.53 -5.78
N GLU A 136 -36.16 21.46 -6.37
CA GLU A 136 -37.42 21.35 -5.60
C GLU A 136 -37.61 19.92 -5.08
N HIS A 137 -38.08 19.76 -3.85
CA HIS A 137 -38.27 18.45 -3.26
C HIS A 137 -39.45 17.72 -3.93
N PRO A 138 -39.30 16.46 -4.40
CA PRO A 138 -40.42 15.70 -4.98
C PRO A 138 -41.60 15.46 -4.04
N LEU A 139 -41.41 15.66 -2.73
CA LEU A 139 -42.46 15.57 -1.70
C LEU A 139 -43.42 16.78 -1.75
N GLU A 140 -42.98 17.89 -2.33
CA GLU A 140 -43.75 19.14 -2.38
C GLU A 140 -44.64 19.22 -3.64
N LYS A 141 -44.47 18.31 -4.60
CA LYS A 141 -45.28 18.23 -5.82
C LYS A 141 -46.26 17.06 -5.76
N HIS A 142 -47.55 17.38 -5.81
CA HIS A 142 -48.63 16.37 -5.86
C HIS A 142 -48.43 15.40 -7.03
N GLY A 143 -48.27 14.11 -6.73
CA GLY A 143 -48.18 13.01 -7.71
C GLY A 143 -46.75 12.53 -8.02
N GLU A 144 -45.72 13.37 -7.83
CA GLU A 144 -44.33 12.99 -8.14
C GLU A 144 -43.74 12.00 -7.13
N SER A 145 -44.17 12.05 -5.88
CA SER A 145 -43.80 11.09 -4.84
C SER A 145 -44.19 9.64 -5.16
N ALA A 146 -45.40 9.44 -5.68
CA ALA A 146 -45.88 8.12 -6.12
C ALA A 146 -45.11 7.61 -7.35
N ILE A 147 -44.77 8.51 -8.27
CA ILE A 147 -43.92 8.19 -9.44
C ILE A 147 -42.53 7.75 -8.98
N MET A 148 -41.90 8.46 -8.04
CA MET A 148 -40.58 8.09 -7.51
C MET A 148 -40.59 6.73 -6.80
N MET A 149 -41.66 6.39 -6.06
CA MET A 149 -41.83 5.06 -5.46
C MET A 149 -41.87 3.95 -6.51
N GLU A 150 -42.66 4.14 -7.58
CA GLU A 150 -42.74 3.16 -8.66
C GLU A 150 -41.44 3.08 -9.48
N ILE A 151 -40.72 4.19 -9.69
CA ILE A 151 -39.38 4.15 -10.30
C ILE A 151 -38.44 3.29 -9.46
N ALA A 152 -38.39 3.49 -8.14
CA ALA A 152 -37.52 2.73 -7.25
C ALA A 152 -37.83 1.22 -7.31
N ARG A 153 -39.13 0.87 -7.31
CA ARG A 153 -39.61 -0.52 -7.40
C ARG A 153 -39.27 -1.19 -8.73
N LEU A 154 -39.42 -0.48 -9.85
CA LEU A 154 -39.24 -1.05 -11.19
C LEU A 154 -37.76 -1.10 -11.61
N SER A 155 -36.92 -0.24 -11.06
CA SER A 155 -35.49 -0.12 -11.42
C SER A 155 -34.66 -1.39 -11.15
N GLU A 156 -35.15 -2.31 -10.32
CA GLU A 156 -34.50 -3.62 -10.11
C GLU A 156 -34.70 -4.60 -11.28
N SER A 157 -35.74 -4.40 -12.10
CA SER A 157 -36.19 -5.40 -13.09
C SER A 157 -36.39 -4.85 -14.50
N MET A 158 -36.34 -3.53 -14.68
CA MET A 158 -36.63 -2.87 -15.95
C MET A 158 -35.62 -1.75 -16.26
N GLU A 159 -35.35 -1.53 -17.54
CA GLU A 159 -34.52 -0.40 -17.96
C GLU A 159 -35.31 0.91 -17.90
N ARG A 160 -34.61 2.05 -17.69
CA ARG A 160 -35.22 3.38 -17.55
C ARG A 160 -36.18 3.74 -18.69
N GLY A 161 -35.86 3.35 -19.92
CA GLY A 161 -36.71 3.60 -21.09
C GLY A 161 -38.04 2.85 -21.06
N GLU A 162 -38.08 1.68 -20.41
CA GLU A 162 -39.30 0.89 -20.23
C GLU A 162 -40.14 1.43 -19.07
N ILE A 163 -39.48 1.83 -17.98
CA ILE A 163 -40.13 2.48 -16.83
C ILE A 163 -40.82 3.77 -17.27
N ALA A 164 -40.15 4.59 -18.08
CA ALA A 164 -40.70 5.83 -18.62
C ALA A 164 -42.01 5.60 -19.39
N LYS A 165 -42.04 4.59 -20.25
CA LYS A 165 -43.25 4.20 -21.00
C LYS A 165 -44.35 3.67 -20.09
N ARG A 166 -43.99 2.90 -19.06
CA ARG A 166 -44.93 2.26 -18.14
C ARG A 166 -45.61 3.27 -17.21
N LEU A 167 -44.87 4.29 -16.78
CA LEU A 167 -45.38 5.34 -15.89
C LEU A 167 -45.90 6.57 -16.65
N ASP A 168 -45.92 6.54 -17.99
CA ASP A 168 -46.31 7.64 -18.86
C ASP A 168 -45.58 8.96 -18.53
N ILE A 169 -44.27 8.86 -18.28
CA ILE A 169 -43.38 10.00 -17.98
C ILE A 169 -42.34 10.20 -19.08
N SER A 170 -41.92 11.45 -19.27
CA SER A 170 -40.88 11.77 -20.26
C SER A 170 -39.50 11.30 -19.79
N LEU A 171 -38.61 11.00 -20.73
CA LEU A 171 -37.19 10.77 -20.42
C LEU A 171 -36.52 12.02 -19.82
N ASP A 172 -37.09 13.20 -20.05
CA ASP A 172 -36.63 14.45 -19.44
C ASP A 172 -36.98 14.52 -17.95
N PHE A 173 -38.09 13.92 -17.50
CA PHE A 173 -38.39 13.77 -16.08
C PHE A 173 -37.33 12.93 -15.36
N PHE A 174 -36.87 11.85 -16.00
CA PHE A 174 -35.77 11.04 -15.46
C PHE A 174 -34.50 11.85 -15.27
N LYS A 175 -34.07 12.57 -16.31
CA LYS A 175 -32.82 13.33 -16.30
C LYS A 175 -32.84 14.54 -15.37
N ASN A 176 -33.95 15.26 -15.31
CA ASN A 176 -34.02 16.53 -14.61
C ASN A 176 -34.57 16.42 -13.18
N THR A 177 -35.25 15.31 -12.84
CA THR A 177 -35.91 15.14 -11.54
C THR A 177 -35.42 13.87 -10.82
N ALA A 178 -35.60 12.69 -11.43
CA ALA A 178 -35.30 11.41 -10.77
C ALA A 178 -33.79 11.21 -10.53
N GLU A 179 -32.95 11.41 -11.55
CA GLU A 179 -31.49 11.22 -11.47
C GLU A 179 -30.82 12.13 -10.43
N PRO A 180 -31.14 13.44 -10.34
CA PRO A 180 -30.60 14.29 -9.29
C PRO A 180 -30.99 13.83 -7.88
N ILE A 181 -32.24 13.38 -7.70
CA ILE A 181 -32.74 12.92 -6.40
C ILE A 181 -32.12 11.57 -6.00
N GLU A 182 -32.00 10.62 -6.93
CA GLU A 182 -31.23 9.38 -6.74
C GLU A 182 -29.79 9.68 -6.30
N THR A 183 -29.18 10.70 -6.91
CA THR A 183 -27.82 11.15 -6.58
C THR A 183 -27.77 11.73 -5.17
N ILE A 184 -28.76 12.52 -4.76
CA ILE A 184 -28.86 13.05 -3.38
C ILE A 184 -29.01 11.93 -2.35
N TYR A 185 -29.91 10.97 -2.58
CA TYR A 185 -30.09 9.83 -1.69
C TYR A 185 -28.81 9.01 -1.53
N ALA A 186 -28.11 8.76 -2.64
CA ALA A 186 -26.85 8.05 -2.60
C ALA A 186 -25.74 8.86 -1.91
N ILE A 187 -25.70 10.20 -2.02
CA ILE A 187 -24.78 11.02 -1.22
C ILE A 187 -25.05 10.82 0.27
N ALA A 188 -26.32 10.94 0.68
CA ALA A 188 -26.71 10.82 2.09
C ALA A 188 -26.43 9.42 2.67
N ASP A 189 -26.71 8.35 1.94
CA ASP A 189 -26.36 6.99 2.38
C ASP A 189 -24.82 6.80 2.46
N HIS A 190 -24.08 7.29 1.47
CA HIS A 190 -22.62 7.20 1.46
C HIS A 190 -22.00 7.98 2.62
N THR A 191 -22.53 9.14 2.97
CA THR A 191 -22.03 9.92 4.11
C THR A 191 -22.35 9.28 5.44
N LYS A 192 -23.51 8.63 5.61
CA LYS A 192 -23.79 7.77 6.78
C LYS A 192 -22.77 6.63 6.85
N CYS A 193 -22.53 5.96 5.73
CA CYS A 193 -21.55 4.86 5.64
C CYS A 193 -20.14 5.32 6.04
N LEU A 194 -19.67 6.43 5.48
CA LEU A 194 -18.37 7.01 5.80
C LEU A 194 -18.25 7.40 7.27
N ALA A 195 -19.31 7.90 7.90
CA ALA A 195 -19.30 8.25 9.32
C ALA A 195 -18.90 7.04 10.18
N PHE A 196 -19.55 5.89 9.98
CA PHE A 196 -19.24 4.65 10.69
C PHE A 196 -17.87 4.09 10.32
N MET A 197 -17.56 3.95 9.02
CA MET A 197 -16.28 3.40 8.58
C MET A 197 -15.09 4.14 9.21
N LEU A 198 -15.12 5.48 9.22
CA LEU A 198 -14.03 6.29 9.74
C LEU A 198 -14.02 6.37 11.28
N ALA A 199 -15.19 6.29 11.93
CA ALA A 199 -15.29 6.20 13.38
C ALA A 199 -14.70 4.89 13.92
N ASP A 200 -14.98 3.77 13.23
CA ASP A 200 -14.46 2.43 13.55
C ASP A 200 -12.96 2.27 13.26
N GLY A 201 -12.33 3.32 12.71
CA GLY A 201 -10.90 3.39 12.50
C GLY A 201 -10.43 2.94 11.12
N ILE A 202 -11.33 2.75 10.14
CA ILE A 202 -10.94 2.48 8.76
C ILE A 202 -10.24 3.71 8.19
N VAL A 203 -9.02 3.51 7.70
CA VAL A 203 -8.22 4.55 7.05
C VAL A 203 -8.29 4.38 5.54
N PRO A 204 -8.71 5.40 4.76
CA PRO A 204 -8.72 5.32 3.31
C PRO A 204 -7.34 4.98 2.72
N SER A 205 -7.28 3.90 1.95
CA SER A 205 -6.05 3.30 1.41
C SER A 205 -6.29 2.78 -0.01
N ASN A 206 -5.28 2.16 -0.63
CA ASN A 206 -5.43 1.46 -1.91
C ASN A 206 -5.65 -0.06 -1.75
N ALA A 207 -5.94 -0.56 -0.55
CA ALA A 207 -6.11 -2.01 -0.31
C ALA A 207 -7.17 -2.30 0.78
N LYS A 208 -7.82 -3.47 0.68
CA LYS A 208 -8.77 -4.00 1.67
C LYS A 208 -9.90 -3.02 2.03
N GLU A 209 -10.27 -2.90 3.30
CA GLU A 209 -11.37 -2.07 3.79
C GLU A 209 -11.13 -0.58 3.55
N GLY A 210 -9.85 -0.16 3.63
CA GLY A 210 -9.45 1.21 3.32
C GLY A 210 -9.68 1.59 1.86
N TYR A 211 -9.60 0.62 0.95
CA TYR A 211 -9.97 0.82 -0.46
C TYR A 211 -11.47 1.14 -0.60
N LEU A 212 -12.33 0.39 0.09
CA LEU A 212 -13.78 0.60 0.09
C LEU A 212 -14.15 1.98 0.63
N ALA A 213 -13.51 2.42 1.72
CA ALA A 213 -13.71 3.77 2.26
C ALA A 213 -13.34 4.85 1.24
N ARG A 214 -12.19 4.69 0.58
CA ARG A 214 -11.71 5.61 -0.47
C ARG A 214 -12.65 5.63 -1.68
N LEU A 215 -13.19 4.47 -2.05
CA LEU A 215 -14.14 4.31 -3.16
C LEU A 215 -15.41 5.12 -2.92
N ILE A 216 -16.05 4.91 -1.76
CA ILE A 216 -17.29 5.62 -1.36
C ILE A 216 -17.03 7.12 -1.29
N LEU A 217 -15.92 7.53 -0.66
CA LEU A 217 -15.53 8.93 -0.52
C LEU A 217 -15.35 9.63 -1.87
N ARG A 218 -14.61 9.03 -2.81
CA ARG A 218 -14.39 9.61 -4.14
C ARG A 218 -15.66 9.64 -4.98
N ARG A 219 -16.50 8.60 -4.88
CA ARG A 219 -17.81 8.57 -5.53
C ARG A 219 -18.69 9.72 -5.02
N THR A 220 -18.66 9.99 -3.71
CA THR A 220 -19.43 11.07 -3.08
C THR A 220 -18.95 12.45 -3.53
N PHE A 221 -17.64 12.73 -3.56
CA PHE A 221 -17.12 14.00 -4.08
C PHE A 221 -17.55 14.29 -5.51
N ARG A 222 -17.53 13.26 -6.36
CA ARG A 222 -17.98 13.38 -7.75
C ARG A 222 -19.47 13.70 -7.83
N MET A 223 -20.30 13.05 -7.03
CA MET A 223 -21.75 13.27 -7.00
C MET A 223 -22.09 14.69 -6.54
N LEU A 224 -21.41 15.20 -5.51
CA LEU A 224 -21.53 16.60 -5.08
C LEU A 224 -21.18 17.57 -6.21
N LYS A 225 -20.05 17.33 -6.91
CA LYS A 225 -19.64 18.14 -8.06
C LYS A 225 -20.66 18.11 -9.20
N ALA A 226 -21.23 16.94 -9.51
CA ALA A 226 -22.23 16.78 -10.57
C ALA A 226 -23.51 17.58 -10.28
N LEU A 227 -23.94 17.63 -9.01
CA LEU A 227 -25.07 18.43 -8.54
C LEU A 227 -24.74 19.89 -8.26
N LYS A 228 -23.48 20.30 -8.46
CA LYS A 228 -22.97 21.65 -8.14
C LYS A 228 -23.19 22.04 -6.67
N ILE A 229 -23.19 21.06 -5.77
CA ILE A 229 -23.27 21.29 -4.32
C ILE A 229 -21.88 21.70 -3.84
N GLU A 230 -21.76 22.91 -3.30
CA GLU A 230 -20.49 23.45 -2.76
C GLU A 230 -20.28 23.13 -1.27
N MET A 231 -21.27 22.52 -0.62
CA MET A 231 -21.21 22.13 0.80
C MET A 231 -20.01 21.19 1.06
N PRO A 232 -19.18 21.46 2.09
CA PRO A 232 -18.11 20.56 2.49
C PRO A 232 -18.65 19.17 2.88
N LEU A 233 -17.94 18.12 2.45
CA LEU A 233 -18.33 16.74 2.77
C LEU A 233 -18.33 16.48 4.29
N GLU A 234 -17.40 17.14 4.98
CA GLU A 234 -17.27 17.14 6.43
C GLU A 234 -18.56 17.59 7.12
N GLU A 235 -19.25 18.59 6.59
CA GLU A 235 -20.50 19.11 7.16
C GLU A 235 -21.62 18.08 7.07
N ILE A 236 -21.76 17.41 5.92
CA ILE A 236 -22.78 16.37 5.70
C ILE A 236 -22.53 15.18 6.63
N VAL A 237 -21.28 14.74 6.77
CA VAL A 237 -20.91 13.66 7.70
C VAL A 237 -21.20 14.05 9.15
N ILE A 238 -20.88 15.28 9.56
CA ILE A 238 -21.17 15.77 10.91
C ILE A 238 -22.68 15.79 11.20
N MET A 239 -23.54 16.07 10.20
CA MET A 239 -24.99 15.98 10.39
C MET A 239 -25.42 14.57 10.78
N HIS A 240 -24.89 13.53 10.12
CA HIS A 240 -25.16 12.15 10.53
C HIS A 240 -24.65 11.85 11.94
N VAL A 241 -23.44 12.31 12.28
CA VAL A 241 -22.88 12.13 13.63
C VAL A 241 -23.79 12.77 14.68
N LYS A 242 -24.27 14.00 14.47
CA LYS A 242 -25.18 14.68 15.40
C LYS A 242 -26.49 13.92 15.60
N ASN A 243 -27.01 13.31 14.54
CA ASN A 243 -28.27 12.56 14.60
C ASN A 243 -28.11 11.20 15.30
N LEU A 244 -26.90 10.63 15.28
CA LEU A 244 -26.65 9.26 15.74
C LEU A 244 -25.83 9.17 17.03
N GLN A 245 -25.14 10.23 17.45
CA GLN A 245 -24.22 10.23 18.60
C GLN A 245 -24.87 9.83 19.93
N ASN A 246 -26.18 9.99 20.08
CA ASN A 246 -26.89 9.56 21.29
C ASN A 246 -26.95 8.03 21.41
N SER A 247 -27.05 7.33 20.28
CA SER A 247 -27.03 5.87 20.21
C SER A 247 -25.62 5.32 20.02
N PHE A 248 -24.75 6.09 19.37
CA PHE A 248 -23.37 5.73 19.02
C PHE A 248 -22.38 6.81 19.46
N PRO A 249 -22.06 6.94 20.77
CA PRO A 249 -21.18 7.98 21.31
C PRO A 249 -19.78 8.00 20.67
N GLU A 250 -19.29 6.85 20.19
CA GLU A 250 -18.03 6.67 19.48
C GLU A 250 -17.93 7.49 18.19
N LEU A 251 -19.07 7.76 17.52
CA LEU A 251 -19.12 8.68 16.38
C LEU A 251 -18.74 10.10 16.81
N GLY A 252 -19.29 10.56 17.94
CA GLY A 252 -19.02 11.89 18.51
C GLY A 252 -17.55 12.05 18.91
N ASN A 253 -16.97 11.04 19.55
CA ASN A 253 -15.55 11.03 19.95
C ASN A 253 -14.57 11.05 18.76
N SER A 254 -15.04 10.73 17.56
CA SER A 254 -14.21 10.58 16.36
C SER A 254 -14.26 11.79 15.42
N VAL A 255 -15.07 12.81 15.71
CA VAL A 255 -15.36 13.94 14.79
C VAL A 255 -14.10 14.65 14.29
N ASP A 256 -13.21 15.09 15.20
CA ASP A 256 -12.02 15.85 14.82
C ASP A 256 -11.13 15.07 13.84
N ARG A 257 -10.98 13.76 14.10
CA ARG A 257 -10.23 12.83 13.25
C ARG A 257 -10.88 12.67 11.89
N ILE A 258 -12.20 12.47 11.86
CA ILE A 258 -12.97 12.32 10.62
C ILE A 258 -12.81 13.56 9.74
N VAL A 259 -12.94 14.75 10.33
CA VAL A 259 -12.77 16.03 9.63
C VAL A 259 -11.37 16.17 9.03
N GLU A 260 -10.31 15.92 9.80
CA GLU A 260 -8.93 16.00 9.30
C GLU A 260 -8.70 15.05 8.10
N LEU A 261 -9.21 13.81 8.22
CA LEU A 261 -9.08 12.77 7.22
C LEU A 261 -9.83 13.11 5.93
N LEU A 262 -11.08 13.54 6.02
CA LEU A 262 -11.89 13.95 4.87
C LEU A 262 -11.24 15.12 4.11
N SER A 263 -10.76 16.13 4.84
CA SER A 263 -10.06 17.28 4.27
C SER A 263 -8.75 16.88 3.56
N LEU A 264 -8.00 15.92 4.10
CA LEU A 264 -6.80 15.38 3.45
C LEU A 264 -7.14 14.60 2.18
N GLU A 265 -8.18 13.76 2.21
CA GLU A 265 -8.61 13.00 1.04
C GLU A 265 -9.17 13.90 -0.07
N LYS A 266 -9.88 14.98 0.27
CA LYS A 266 -10.30 16.00 -0.71
C LYS A 266 -9.11 16.55 -1.50
N ARG A 267 -8.08 17.03 -0.79
CA ARG A 267 -6.85 17.56 -1.41
C ARG A 267 -6.14 16.52 -2.28
N ARG A 268 -6.09 15.26 -1.82
CA ARG A 268 -5.50 14.15 -2.59
C ARG A 268 -6.28 13.87 -3.86
N TYR A 269 -7.61 13.86 -3.77
CA TYR A 269 -8.48 13.61 -4.90
C TYR A 269 -8.33 14.69 -5.97
N GLU A 270 -8.35 15.97 -5.59
CA GLU A 270 -8.13 17.10 -6.50
C GLU A 270 -6.77 17.00 -7.21
N GLY A 271 -5.69 16.73 -6.46
CA GLY A 271 -4.36 16.51 -7.04
C GLY A 271 -4.29 15.28 -7.96
N THR A 272 -5.12 14.27 -7.70
CA THR A 272 -5.22 13.05 -8.52
C THR A 272 -5.91 13.33 -9.84
N LEU A 273 -7.03 14.06 -9.83
CA LEU A 273 -7.74 14.46 -11.05
C LEU A 273 -6.85 15.33 -11.96
N SER A 274 -6.13 16.30 -11.38
CA SER A 274 -5.20 17.17 -12.13
C SER A 274 -4.08 16.38 -12.84
N ARG A 275 -3.54 15.34 -12.19
CA ARG A 275 -2.57 14.43 -12.84
C ARG A 275 -3.24 13.49 -13.84
N GLY A 276 -4.46 13.05 -13.53
CA GLY A 276 -5.23 12.10 -14.31
C GLY A 276 -5.57 12.59 -15.70
N GLU A 277 -5.88 13.87 -15.86
CA GLU A 277 -6.16 14.49 -17.16
C GLU A 277 -5.02 14.27 -18.18
N ARG A 278 -3.76 14.46 -17.76
CA ARG A 278 -2.58 14.21 -18.61
C ARG A 278 -2.38 12.73 -18.95
N LEU A 279 -2.76 11.84 -18.02
CA LEU A 279 -2.65 10.40 -18.24
C LEU A 279 -3.72 9.91 -19.21
N ILE A 280 -4.97 10.34 -19.03
CA ILE A 280 -6.09 10.03 -19.94
C ILE A 280 -5.71 10.47 -21.35
N ARG A 281 -5.22 11.71 -21.53
CA ARG A 281 -4.78 12.21 -22.84
C ARG A 281 -3.78 11.27 -23.54
N ARG A 282 -2.73 10.83 -22.83
CA ARG A 282 -1.74 9.90 -23.40
C ARG A 282 -2.33 8.54 -23.75
N ILE A 283 -3.25 8.03 -22.93
CA ILE A 283 -3.92 6.75 -23.17
C ILE A 283 -4.82 6.86 -24.41
N THR A 284 -5.63 7.91 -24.49
CA THR A 284 -6.51 8.18 -25.63
C THR A 284 -5.70 8.39 -26.92
N GLU A 285 -4.58 9.12 -26.88
CA GLU A 285 -3.68 9.25 -28.04
C GLU A 285 -3.10 7.90 -28.49
N LYS A 286 -2.65 7.07 -27.53
CA LYS A 286 -2.08 5.75 -27.82
C LYS A 286 -3.08 4.81 -28.48
N PHE A 287 -4.28 4.72 -27.96
CA PHE A 287 -5.31 3.83 -28.49
C PHE A 287 -5.86 4.35 -29.83
N LYS A 288 -5.95 5.67 -30.01
CA LYS A 288 -6.30 6.27 -31.31
C LYS A 288 -5.23 5.99 -32.37
N GLY A 289 -3.94 6.06 -32.00
CA GLY A 289 -2.83 5.67 -32.87
C GLY A 289 -2.83 4.19 -33.28
N LYS A 290 -3.56 3.34 -32.57
CA LYS A 290 -3.79 1.92 -32.90
C LYS A 290 -5.07 1.67 -33.70
N GLY A 291 -5.87 2.71 -33.97
CA GLY A 291 -7.16 2.58 -34.65
C GLY A 291 -8.31 2.10 -33.75
N GLU A 292 -8.12 2.07 -32.42
CA GLU A 292 -9.18 1.67 -31.48
C GLU A 292 -10.13 2.84 -31.21
N GLN A 293 -11.44 2.57 -31.21
CA GLN A 293 -12.48 3.58 -31.00
C GLN A 293 -12.99 3.64 -29.55
N LYS A 294 -12.66 2.65 -28.72
CA LYS A 294 -13.17 2.51 -27.34
C LYS A 294 -12.04 2.21 -26.37
N ILE A 295 -12.13 2.77 -25.15
CA ILE A 295 -11.22 2.40 -24.05
C ILE A 295 -11.70 1.07 -23.43
N PRO A 296 -10.86 0.02 -23.37
CA PRO A 296 -11.22 -1.27 -22.77
C PRO A 296 -11.58 -1.18 -21.27
N LEU A 297 -12.48 -2.07 -20.81
CA LEU A 297 -12.96 -2.10 -19.42
C LEU A 297 -11.87 -2.41 -18.40
N ASP A 298 -10.98 -3.36 -18.71
CA ASP A 298 -9.79 -3.68 -17.91
C ASP A 298 -8.91 -2.44 -17.71
N LYS A 299 -8.80 -1.59 -18.74
CA LYS A 299 -8.03 -0.36 -18.64
C LYS A 299 -8.72 0.69 -17.77
N MET A 300 -10.04 0.78 -17.82
CA MET A 300 -10.82 1.64 -16.91
C MET A 300 -10.70 1.19 -15.46
N ILE A 301 -10.76 -0.12 -15.20
CA ILE A 301 -10.53 -0.70 -13.87
C ILE A 301 -9.11 -0.35 -13.40
N GLY A 302 -8.09 -0.55 -14.24
CA GLY A 302 -6.71 -0.19 -13.89
C GLY A 302 -6.47 1.30 -13.68
N LEU A 303 -7.21 2.18 -14.38
CA LEU A 303 -7.19 3.62 -14.13
C LEU A 303 -7.78 3.98 -12.76
N TYR A 304 -8.82 3.26 -12.36
CA TYR A 304 -9.43 3.42 -11.06
C TYR A 304 -8.52 2.88 -9.94
N ASP A 305 -8.06 1.64 -10.04
CA ASP A 305 -7.25 0.96 -9.02
C ASP A 305 -5.87 1.59 -8.85
N SER A 306 -5.15 1.78 -9.96
CA SER A 306 -3.75 2.22 -9.89
C SER A 306 -3.58 3.73 -9.82
N HIS A 307 -4.55 4.48 -10.35
CA HIS A 307 -4.44 5.94 -10.47
C HIS A 307 -5.56 6.70 -9.78
N GLY A 308 -6.58 6.02 -9.25
CA GLY A 308 -7.66 6.66 -8.53
C GLY A 308 -8.62 7.47 -9.39
N ILE A 309 -8.66 7.19 -10.70
CA ILE A 309 -9.39 7.97 -11.69
C ILE A 309 -10.77 7.33 -11.93
N PRO A 310 -11.89 8.02 -11.59
CA PRO A 310 -13.24 7.51 -11.85
C PRO A 310 -13.55 7.37 -13.34
N PRO A 311 -14.33 6.35 -13.77
CA PRO A 311 -14.66 6.15 -15.17
C PRO A 311 -15.47 7.32 -15.77
N GLU A 312 -16.26 8.02 -14.97
CA GLU A 312 -16.99 9.22 -15.39
C GLU A 312 -16.04 10.37 -15.69
N PHE A 313 -14.96 10.52 -14.93
CA PHE A 313 -13.95 11.53 -15.22
C PHE A 313 -13.18 11.18 -16.50
N VAL A 314 -12.92 9.90 -16.75
CA VAL A 314 -12.38 9.45 -18.05
C VAL A 314 -13.31 9.84 -19.19
N LYS A 315 -14.63 9.61 -19.03
CA LYS A 315 -15.66 9.97 -20.01
C LYS A 315 -15.77 11.49 -20.22
N GLU A 316 -15.73 12.28 -19.15
CA GLU A 316 -15.74 13.76 -19.19
C GLU A 316 -14.54 14.28 -19.98
N VAL A 317 -13.32 13.83 -19.63
CA VAL A 317 -12.09 14.26 -20.28
C VAL A 317 -12.05 13.84 -21.75
N ALA A 318 -12.42 12.59 -22.07
CA ALA A 318 -12.46 12.09 -23.44
C ALA A 318 -13.46 12.86 -24.32
N SER A 319 -14.63 13.23 -23.76
CA SER A 319 -15.66 14.01 -24.45
C SER A 319 -15.21 15.45 -24.70
N ASN A 320 -14.65 16.11 -23.66
CA ASN A 320 -14.18 17.50 -23.76
C ASN A 320 -13.04 17.67 -24.77
N MET A 321 -12.17 16.66 -24.91
CA MET A 321 -11.07 16.69 -25.87
C MET A 321 -11.51 16.50 -27.33
N LYS A 322 -12.81 16.23 -27.59
CA LYS A 322 -13.36 15.95 -28.94
C LYS A 322 -12.55 14.90 -29.71
N MET A 323 -11.95 13.94 -28.99
CA MET A 323 -11.00 12.99 -29.60
C MET A 323 -11.69 11.84 -30.36
N GLY A 324 -13.02 11.71 -30.26
CA GLY A 324 -13.80 10.69 -30.95
C GLY A 324 -13.65 9.29 -30.36
N MET A 325 -13.22 9.18 -29.10
CA MET A 325 -13.21 7.90 -28.37
C MET A 325 -14.47 7.73 -27.55
N GLU A 326 -15.08 6.56 -27.68
CA GLU A 326 -16.15 6.14 -26.80
C GLU A 326 -15.60 5.61 -25.48
N VAL A 327 -16.20 6.08 -24.38
CA VAL A 327 -15.93 5.58 -23.03
C VAL A 327 -17.25 5.06 -22.50
N ASP A 328 -17.33 3.74 -22.34
CA ASP A 328 -18.52 3.05 -21.90
C ASP A 328 -18.14 1.97 -20.89
N PHE A 329 -18.87 1.94 -19.78
CA PHE A 329 -18.62 1.12 -18.61
C PHE A 329 -19.96 0.68 -18.02
N PRO A 330 -20.04 -0.53 -17.45
CA PRO A 330 -21.31 -1.08 -17.00
C PRO A 330 -21.84 -0.33 -15.78
N THR A 331 -23.16 -0.36 -15.57
CA THR A 331 -23.82 0.29 -14.43
C THR A 331 -23.34 -0.25 -13.07
N ASN A 332 -22.91 -1.51 -13.04
CA ASN A 332 -22.34 -2.17 -11.87
C ASN A 332 -20.81 -2.01 -11.72
N PHE A 333 -20.16 -1.07 -12.44
CA PHE A 333 -18.70 -0.88 -12.42
C PHE A 333 -18.12 -0.81 -11.00
N TYR A 334 -18.73 -0.01 -10.11
CA TYR A 334 -18.24 0.12 -8.74
C TYR A 334 -18.42 -1.14 -7.89
N SER A 335 -19.49 -1.90 -8.13
CA SER A 335 -19.70 -3.18 -7.46
C SER A 335 -18.69 -4.22 -7.93
N LEU A 336 -18.39 -4.26 -9.23
CA LEU A 336 -17.37 -5.12 -9.83
C LEU A 336 -15.99 -4.85 -9.23
N VAL A 337 -15.63 -3.58 -9.11
CA VAL A 337 -14.36 -3.15 -8.54
C VAL A 337 -14.32 -3.45 -7.03
N ALA A 338 -15.40 -3.18 -6.29
CA ALA A 338 -15.48 -3.52 -4.87
C ALA A 338 -15.33 -5.03 -4.63
N SER A 339 -15.96 -5.88 -5.44
CA SER A 339 -15.87 -7.34 -5.29
C SER A 339 -14.46 -7.88 -5.49
N MET A 340 -13.68 -7.28 -6.41
CA MET A 340 -12.28 -7.66 -6.64
C MET A 340 -11.37 -7.39 -5.43
N HIS A 341 -11.74 -6.45 -4.56
CA HIS A 341 -10.97 -6.07 -3.37
C HIS A 341 -11.58 -6.57 -2.05
N SER A 342 -12.79 -7.15 -2.09
CA SER A 342 -13.45 -7.77 -0.92
C SER A 342 -13.18 -9.26 -0.80
N GLU A 343 -12.77 -9.95 -1.87
CA GLU A 343 -12.42 -11.36 -1.79
C GLU A 343 -11.08 -11.56 -1.06
N GLU A 344 -11.11 -12.27 0.08
CA GLU A 344 -9.89 -12.83 0.65
C GLU A 344 -9.26 -13.75 -0.39
N LYS A 345 -7.99 -13.48 -0.74
CA LYS A 345 -7.24 -14.32 -1.68
C LYS A 345 -7.37 -15.78 -1.21
N LYS A 346 -7.86 -16.65 -2.10
CA LYS A 346 -7.85 -18.11 -1.89
C LYS A 346 -6.47 -18.50 -1.38
N VAL A 347 -6.41 -19.05 -0.17
CA VAL A 347 -5.18 -19.59 0.40
C VAL A 347 -4.71 -20.67 -0.58
N GLU A 348 -3.59 -20.42 -1.28
CA GLU A 348 -2.93 -21.47 -2.03
C GLU A 348 -2.60 -22.59 -1.05
N ILE A 349 -3.12 -23.79 -1.32
CA ILE A 349 -2.90 -24.95 -0.48
C ILE A 349 -1.40 -25.25 -0.55
N ASP A 350 -0.69 -24.99 0.54
CA ASP A 350 0.71 -25.35 0.65
C ASP A 350 0.83 -26.89 0.68
N THR A 351 1.19 -27.45 -0.47
CA THR A 351 1.41 -28.89 -0.65
C THR A 351 2.43 -29.48 0.32
N PHE A 352 3.38 -28.67 0.83
CA PHE A 352 4.29 -29.10 1.88
C PHE A 352 3.55 -29.28 3.21
N THR A 353 2.80 -28.28 3.65
CA THR A 353 2.02 -28.33 4.89
C THR A 353 1.03 -29.49 4.91
N GLU A 354 0.31 -29.76 3.81
CA GLU A 354 -0.63 -30.90 3.76
C GLU A 354 0.08 -32.26 3.86
N ARG A 355 1.22 -32.44 3.18
CA ARG A 355 2.03 -33.67 3.30
C ARG A 355 2.49 -33.89 4.74
N VAL A 356 2.95 -32.82 5.39
CA VAL A 356 3.39 -32.87 6.80
C VAL A 356 2.23 -33.16 7.73
N LYS A 357 1.05 -32.57 7.52
CA LYS A 357 -0.15 -32.86 8.33
C LYS A 357 -0.51 -34.34 8.31
N GLU A 358 -0.52 -34.98 7.13
CA GLU A 358 -0.81 -36.41 7.06
C GLU A 358 0.28 -37.25 7.73
N ARG A 359 1.56 -36.85 7.65
CA ARG A 359 2.67 -37.54 8.34
C ARG A 359 2.65 -37.37 9.85
N THR A 360 2.22 -36.21 10.34
CA THR A 360 2.14 -35.86 11.77
C THR A 360 0.84 -36.31 12.43
N LYS A 361 -0.11 -36.82 11.64
CA LYS A 361 -1.35 -37.40 12.11
C LYS A 361 -1.09 -38.55 13.08
N GLY A 362 -1.55 -38.39 14.31
CA GLY A 362 -1.34 -39.37 15.40
C GLY A 362 -0.04 -39.18 16.19
N ILE A 363 0.82 -38.23 15.83
CA ILE A 363 1.90 -37.77 16.71
C ILE A 363 1.30 -36.87 17.80
N GLN A 364 1.76 -37.04 19.04
CA GLN A 364 1.35 -36.17 20.14
C GLN A 364 1.81 -34.73 19.89
N LYS A 365 0.95 -33.75 20.22
CA LYS A 365 1.31 -32.32 20.14
C LYS A 365 2.52 -32.02 21.02
N THR A 366 3.44 -31.20 20.52
CA THR A 366 4.65 -30.83 21.24
C THR A 366 4.32 -29.91 22.42
N ILE A 367 4.89 -30.18 23.59
CA ILE A 367 4.79 -29.30 24.76
C ILE A 367 5.69 -28.07 24.52
N LYS A 368 5.09 -26.90 24.58
CA LYS A 368 5.71 -25.61 24.23
C LYS A 368 6.35 -24.98 25.46
N LEU A 369 7.53 -25.48 25.87
CA LEU A 369 8.23 -25.03 27.08
C LEU A 369 8.54 -23.53 27.06
N TYR A 370 8.69 -22.91 25.89
CA TYR A 370 8.91 -21.46 25.78
C TYR A 370 7.75 -20.59 26.31
N TYR A 371 6.59 -21.16 26.58
CA TYR A 371 5.50 -20.47 27.31
C TYR A 371 5.52 -20.69 28.81
N GLU A 372 6.01 -21.85 29.26
CA GLU A 372 6.03 -22.25 30.67
C GLU A 372 7.31 -21.72 31.36
N GLU A 373 8.42 -21.71 30.63
CA GLU A 373 9.76 -21.39 31.10
C GLU A 373 10.47 -20.39 30.15
N PRO A 374 9.96 -19.16 29.98
CA PRO A 374 10.47 -18.22 28.97
C PRO A 374 11.92 -17.79 29.18
N SER A 375 12.46 -17.95 30.40
CA SER A 375 13.84 -17.61 30.77
C SER A 375 14.81 -18.79 30.63
N SER A 376 14.33 -20.01 30.40
CA SER A 376 15.18 -21.18 30.23
C SER A 376 15.85 -21.16 28.84
N VAL A 377 17.08 -21.66 28.79
CA VAL A 377 17.89 -21.76 27.55
C VAL A 377 18.12 -23.22 27.16
N ASP A 378 18.33 -24.06 28.17
CA ASP A 378 18.58 -25.48 28.00
C ASP A 378 17.35 -26.31 28.40
N PHE A 379 17.13 -27.43 27.72
CA PHE A 379 16.06 -28.38 28.04
C PHE A 379 16.44 -29.80 27.61
N ASP A 380 15.86 -30.80 28.26
CA ASP A 380 15.95 -32.20 27.81
C ASP A 380 14.64 -32.59 27.10
N ALA A 381 14.73 -33.36 26.01
CA ALA A 381 13.57 -33.84 25.27
C ALA A 381 13.81 -35.23 24.66
N VAL A 382 12.77 -35.81 24.07
CA VAL A 382 12.81 -37.11 23.39
C VAL A 382 12.39 -36.94 21.93
N ILE A 383 13.14 -37.56 21.03
CA ILE A 383 12.83 -37.57 19.60
C ILE A 383 11.63 -38.48 19.32
N LEU A 384 10.59 -37.92 18.71
CA LEU A 384 9.37 -38.63 18.32
C LEU A 384 9.39 -39.11 16.86
N ASP A 385 9.89 -38.28 15.95
CA ASP A 385 10.04 -38.62 14.54
C ASP A 385 11.15 -37.79 13.88
N PHE A 386 11.62 -38.25 12.72
CA PHE A 386 12.55 -37.54 11.85
C PHE A 386 12.26 -37.87 10.38
N PHE A 387 12.09 -36.83 9.56
CA PHE A 387 11.87 -36.92 8.11
C PHE A 387 12.17 -35.58 7.44
N ASP A 388 12.55 -35.57 6.16
CA ASP A 388 12.82 -34.36 5.36
C ASP A 388 13.70 -33.31 6.09
N ASP A 389 14.72 -33.79 6.82
CA ASP A 389 15.62 -32.98 7.68
C ASP A 389 14.94 -32.28 8.88
N PHE A 390 13.66 -32.59 9.15
CA PHE A 390 12.92 -32.11 10.31
C PHE A 390 12.87 -33.14 11.43
N LEU A 391 13.25 -32.71 12.62
CA LEU A 391 13.20 -33.48 13.85
C LEU A 391 11.99 -33.04 14.69
N ILE A 392 11.22 -34.00 15.19
CA ILE A 392 10.06 -33.76 16.05
C ILE A 392 10.40 -34.19 17.47
N LEU A 393 10.13 -33.31 18.43
CA LEU A 393 10.34 -33.53 19.86
C LEU A 393 9.00 -33.59 20.61
N ASP A 394 8.99 -34.29 21.75
CA ASP A 394 7.87 -34.31 22.68
C ASP A 394 7.66 -32.94 23.36
N LYS A 395 8.75 -32.24 23.66
CA LYS A 395 8.76 -30.89 24.22
C LYS A 395 9.94 -30.07 23.70
N THR A 396 9.80 -28.75 23.65
CA THR A 396 10.85 -27.87 23.11
C THR A 396 10.83 -26.46 23.68
N LEU A 397 12.01 -25.89 23.91
CA LEU A 397 12.18 -24.46 24.13
C LEU A 397 12.27 -23.66 22.83
N PHE A 398 12.49 -24.28 21.67
CA PHE A 398 12.61 -23.54 20.41
C PHE A 398 11.25 -22.92 20.01
N TYR A 399 11.23 -21.59 19.85
CA TYR A 399 10.06 -20.89 19.32
C TYR A 399 9.98 -21.08 17.80
N PRO A 400 8.84 -21.57 17.27
CA PRO A 400 8.62 -21.66 15.83
C PRO A 400 8.37 -20.27 15.23
N GLU A 401 8.69 -20.07 13.96
CA GLU A 401 8.37 -18.80 13.27
C GLU A 401 6.86 -18.49 13.36
N GLY A 402 6.51 -17.28 13.78
CA GLY A 402 5.11 -16.87 13.93
C GLY A 402 4.93 -15.46 14.47
N GLY A 403 3.83 -14.79 14.09
CA GLY A 403 3.49 -13.44 14.57
C GLY A 403 4.54 -12.37 14.22
N GLY A 404 5.25 -12.57 13.11
CA GLY A 404 6.37 -11.72 12.67
C GLY A 404 7.67 -11.92 13.43
N GLN A 405 7.73 -12.83 14.42
CA GLN A 405 8.97 -13.22 15.09
C GLN A 405 9.60 -14.41 14.35
N PRO A 406 10.87 -14.31 13.92
CA PRO A 406 11.58 -15.43 13.32
C PRO A 406 11.75 -16.60 14.30
N SER A 407 11.92 -17.81 13.76
CA SER A 407 12.23 -19.01 14.54
C SER A 407 13.54 -18.86 15.32
N ASP A 408 13.62 -19.54 16.45
CA ASP A 408 14.88 -19.70 17.17
C ASP A 408 15.81 -20.68 16.45
N THR A 409 17.11 -20.48 16.70
CA THR A 409 18.18 -21.37 16.27
C THR A 409 18.94 -21.88 17.48
N GLY A 410 19.78 -22.90 17.30
CA GLY A 410 20.51 -23.49 18.42
C GLY A 410 21.01 -24.89 18.09
N ILE A 411 21.18 -25.69 19.13
CA ILE A 411 21.75 -27.03 19.03
C ILE A 411 20.92 -28.07 19.79
N LEU A 412 20.98 -29.31 19.31
CA LEU A 412 20.48 -30.51 19.97
C LEU A 412 21.63 -31.51 20.08
N THR A 413 22.05 -31.85 21.29
CA THR A 413 23.07 -32.86 21.56
C THR A 413 22.40 -34.20 21.87
N LEU A 414 22.74 -35.25 21.12
CA LEU A 414 22.23 -36.60 21.37
C LEU A 414 22.87 -37.18 22.64
N ILE A 415 22.04 -37.75 23.53
CA ILE A 415 22.49 -38.45 24.73
C ILE A 415 22.48 -39.96 24.43
N PRO A 416 23.63 -40.67 24.48
CA PRO A 416 23.70 -42.12 24.27
C PRO A 416 22.86 -42.90 25.28
N ILE A 417 22.31 -44.05 24.88
CA ILE A 417 21.31 -44.81 25.65
C ILE A 417 21.92 -45.71 26.76
N SER A 418 23.24 -45.90 26.87
CA SER A 418 23.78 -46.66 28.03
C SER A 418 25.21 -46.29 28.49
N GLU A 419 25.39 -46.23 29.81
CA GLU A 419 26.68 -46.28 30.52
C GLU A 419 27.30 -47.70 30.51
N ALA A 420 26.56 -48.72 30.04
CA ALA A 420 26.99 -50.12 30.09
C ALA A 420 27.85 -50.57 28.89
N GLU A 421 27.97 -49.73 27.86
CA GLU A 421 28.82 -49.99 26.68
C GLU A 421 30.06 -49.06 26.65
N ALA A 422 30.28 -48.26 27.70
CA ALA A 422 31.38 -47.29 27.80
C ALA A 422 32.72 -47.89 28.27
N GLU A 423 32.82 -49.21 28.45
CA GLU A 423 34.07 -49.87 28.87
C GLU A 423 35.01 -50.25 27.71
N ASP A 424 34.57 -50.18 26.45
CA ASP A 424 35.48 -50.41 25.32
C ASP A 424 35.78 -49.11 24.57
N LYS A 425 37.07 -48.79 24.55
CA LYS A 425 37.61 -47.46 24.24
C LYS A 425 37.41 -47.05 22.79
N GLY A 426 36.62 -46.00 22.61
CA GLY A 426 36.76 -45.01 21.56
C GLY A 426 35.93 -43.79 21.95
N GLU A 427 36.54 -42.60 21.99
CA GLU A 427 35.87 -41.33 22.29
C GLU A 427 34.53 -41.24 21.52
N GLY A 428 33.41 -41.46 22.22
CA GLY A 428 32.09 -41.31 21.62
C GLY A 428 31.85 -39.83 21.37
N GLU A 429 32.09 -39.38 20.14
CA GLU A 429 31.83 -38.00 19.74
C GLU A 429 30.39 -37.62 20.11
N GLU A 430 30.22 -36.60 20.97
CA GLU A 430 28.92 -35.98 21.20
C GLU A 430 28.38 -35.49 19.84
N ARG A 431 27.37 -36.18 19.31
CA ARG A 431 26.73 -35.76 18.07
C ARG A 431 25.86 -34.54 18.35
N VAL A 432 26.33 -33.39 17.90
CA VAL A 432 25.63 -32.11 17.95
C VAL A 432 24.92 -31.85 16.62
N LEU A 433 23.61 -31.66 16.69
CA LEU A 433 22.75 -31.30 15.57
C LEU A 433 22.41 -29.82 15.65
N LYS A 434 22.67 -29.06 14.58
CA LYS A 434 22.34 -27.63 14.53
C LYS A 434 20.92 -27.41 14.02
N VAL A 435 20.11 -26.70 14.79
CA VAL A 435 18.75 -26.29 14.41
C VAL A 435 18.81 -24.92 13.75
N VAL A 436 18.41 -24.84 12.48
CA VAL A 436 18.49 -23.60 11.67
C VAL A 436 17.12 -22.99 11.36
N ASP A 437 16.04 -23.74 11.52
CA ASP A 437 14.68 -23.26 11.34
C ASP A 437 13.69 -24.11 12.15
N VAL A 438 12.58 -23.52 12.58
CA VAL A 438 11.58 -24.16 13.42
C VAL A 438 10.19 -23.75 12.99
N LYS A 439 9.31 -24.72 12.75
CA LYS A 439 7.95 -24.51 12.24
C LYS A 439 6.90 -25.18 13.10
N ASP A 440 5.71 -24.60 13.17
CA ASP A 440 4.54 -25.20 13.83
C ASP A 440 3.54 -25.69 12.77
N VAL A 441 3.21 -26.98 12.80
CA VAL A 441 2.15 -27.57 11.98
C VAL A 441 1.14 -28.23 12.91
N GLU A 442 -0.01 -27.57 13.09
CA GLU A 442 -1.14 -28.01 13.94
C GLU A 442 -0.78 -28.39 15.39
N GLY A 443 0.27 -27.76 15.95
CA GLY A 443 0.76 -28.00 17.30
C GLY A 443 1.89 -29.03 17.39
N VAL A 444 2.39 -29.53 16.26
CA VAL A 444 3.60 -30.35 16.17
C VAL A 444 4.75 -29.45 15.71
N ILE A 445 5.80 -29.33 16.53
CA ILE A 445 6.93 -28.46 16.22
C ILE A 445 8.00 -29.24 15.46
N LEU A 446 8.35 -28.73 14.28
CA LEU A 446 9.35 -29.28 13.38
C LEU A 446 10.65 -28.49 13.54
N HIS A 447 11.77 -29.17 13.80
CA HIS A 447 13.09 -28.56 13.96
C HIS A 447 13.96 -28.95 12.77
N LYS A 448 14.25 -28.00 11.87
CA LYS A 448 15.08 -28.23 10.70
C LYS A 448 16.55 -28.32 11.09
N ILE A 449 17.19 -29.44 10.77
CA ILE A 449 18.60 -29.66 11.06
C ILE A 449 19.47 -29.25 9.87
N GLU A 450 20.63 -28.64 10.13
CA GLU A 450 21.61 -28.27 9.10
C GLU A 450 22.40 -29.48 8.59
N GLY A 451 22.30 -29.78 7.29
CA GLY A 451 23.04 -30.85 6.61
C GLY A 451 22.14 -31.99 6.12
N GLN A 452 22.68 -32.86 5.27
CA GLN A 452 22.00 -34.09 4.84
C GLN A 452 22.30 -35.21 5.82
N PHE A 453 21.29 -35.65 6.57
CA PHE A 453 21.45 -36.76 7.49
C PHE A 453 20.88 -38.03 6.87
N GLU A 454 21.76 -38.96 6.50
CA GLU A 454 21.40 -40.37 6.23
C GLU A 454 21.20 -41.12 7.56
N ILE A 455 20.35 -40.59 8.43
CA ILE A 455 19.93 -41.28 9.65
C ILE A 455 18.64 -42.02 9.32
N GLU A 456 18.66 -43.35 9.42
CA GLU A 456 17.43 -44.12 9.34
C GLU A 456 16.47 -43.66 10.45
N SER A 457 15.30 -43.13 10.05
CA SER A 457 14.25 -42.58 10.94
C SER A 457 13.89 -43.49 12.13
N ARG A 458 14.10 -44.81 12.03
CA ARG A 458 13.86 -45.76 13.12
C ARG A 458 14.93 -45.79 14.20
N ALA A 459 16.19 -45.47 13.87
CA ALA A 459 17.33 -45.58 14.78
C ALA A 459 17.40 -44.47 15.83
N ILE A 460 16.81 -43.29 15.55
CA ILE A 460 16.85 -42.13 16.45
C ILE A 460 15.55 -41.86 17.20
N LYS A 461 14.48 -42.62 16.93
CA LYS A 461 13.24 -42.52 17.72
C LYS A 461 13.51 -42.92 19.15
N ARG A 462 12.93 -42.17 20.08
CA ARG A 462 13.05 -42.35 21.54
C ARG A 462 14.45 -42.07 22.11
N VAL A 463 15.38 -41.56 21.31
CA VAL A 463 16.66 -41.05 21.82
C VAL A 463 16.41 -39.76 22.61
N ARG A 464 17.11 -39.60 23.72
CA ARG A 464 17.09 -38.36 24.51
C ARG A 464 18.05 -37.35 23.88
N VAL A 465 17.62 -36.10 23.86
CA VAL A 465 18.42 -34.97 23.42
C VAL A 465 18.47 -33.92 24.52
N ARG A 466 19.61 -33.23 24.62
CA ARG A 466 19.72 -31.96 25.33
C ARG A 466 19.71 -30.84 24.29
N GLY A 467 18.69 -29.99 24.34
CA GLY A 467 18.59 -28.82 23.49
C GLY A 467 19.09 -27.57 24.19
N SER A 468 19.74 -26.70 23.43
CA SER A 468 20.19 -25.38 23.86
C SER A 468 19.88 -24.37 22.76
N ILE A 469 19.10 -23.34 23.07
CA ILE A 469 18.75 -22.27 22.12
C ILE A 469 19.87 -21.21 22.07
N ASP A 470 20.00 -20.51 20.95
CA ASP A 470 20.82 -19.30 20.86
C ASP A 470 20.16 -18.19 21.70
N PHE A 471 20.70 -17.98 22.89
CA PHE A 471 20.19 -17.00 23.84
C PHE A 471 20.26 -15.56 23.30
N ASN A 472 21.33 -15.19 22.58
CA ASN A 472 21.50 -13.83 22.08
C ASN A 472 20.44 -13.49 21.03
N ARG A 473 20.17 -14.45 20.13
CA ARG A 473 19.07 -14.33 19.17
C ARG A 473 17.72 -14.26 19.87
N ARG A 474 17.45 -15.17 20.82
CA ARG A 474 16.20 -15.22 21.58
C ARG A 474 15.92 -13.91 22.32
N ILE A 475 16.90 -13.38 23.05
CA ILE A 475 16.69 -12.16 23.84
C ILE A 475 16.50 -10.94 22.93
N ALA A 476 17.22 -10.87 21.80
CA ALA A 476 17.00 -9.82 20.81
C ALA A 476 15.56 -9.85 20.28
N HIS A 477 15.05 -11.01 19.88
CA HIS A 477 13.66 -11.14 19.44
C HIS A 477 12.65 -10.77 20.53
N THR A 478 12.87 -11.28 21.76
CA THR A 478 11.98 -11.06 22.91
C THR A 478 11.87 -9.58 23.28
N ARG A 479 13.00 -8.85 23.26
CA ARG A 479 13.05 -7.39 23.46
C ARG A 479 12.33 -6.64 22.35
N HIS A 480 12.62 -6.97 21.10
CA HIS A 480 11.97 -6.31 19.96
C HIS A 480 10.48 -6.59 19.88
N HIS A 481 10.03 -7.77 20.29
CA HIS A 481 8.62 -8.12 20.35
C HIS A 481 7.90 -7.29 21.41
N SER A 482 8.42 -7.25 22.63
CA SER A 482 7.86 -6.42 23.70
C SER A 482 7.88 -4.93 23.33
N ALA A 483 8.95 -4.47 22.65
CA ALA A 483 9.02 -3.13 22.09
C ALA A 483 7.96 -2.86 21.00
N THR A 484 7.56 -3.86 20.19
CA THR A 484 6.47 -3.71 19.21
C THR A 484 5.19 -3.23 19.89
N HIS A 485 4.83 -3.87 21.02
CA HIS A 485 3.62 -3.52 21.76
C HIS A 485 3.71 -2.11 22.36
N VAL A 486 4.84 -1.79 22.97
CA VAL A 486 5.08 -0.45 23.56
C VAL A 486 5.05 0.65 22.49
N ILE A 487 5.64 0.42 21.31
CA ILE A 487 5.59 1.36 20.20
C ILE A 487 4.17 1.46 19.62
N SER A 488 3.45 0.34 19.50
CA SER A 488 2.05 0.33 19.03
C SER A 488 1.15 1.14 19.95
N TRP A 489 1.31 1.00 21.27
CA TRP A 489 0.66 1.84 22.27
C TRP A 489 1.05 3.31 22.14
N ALA A 490 2.34 3.62 22.04
CA ALA A 490 2.81 4.99 21.91
C ALA A 490 2.26 5.65 20.63
N ALA A 491 2.19 4.90 19.52
CA ALA A 491 1.60 5.36 18.28
C ALA A 491 0.11 5.67 18.44
N ARG A 492 -0.67 4.84 19.14
CA ARG A 492 -2.08 5.14 19.44
C ARG A 492 -2.24 6.41 20.27
N LYS A 493 -1.41 6.59 21.29
CA LYS A 493 -1.48 7.77 22.17
C LYS A 493 -1.10 9.08 21.45
N VAL A 494 -0.14 9.04 20.54
CA VAL A 494 0.34 10.24 19.83
C VAL A 494 -0.47 10.52 18.56
N LEU A 495 -0.79 9.49 17.79
CA LEU A 495 -1.41 9.64 16.46
C LEU A 495 -2.93 9.50 16.49
N GLY A 496 -3.49 8.74 17.44
CA GLY A 496 -4.93 8.52 17.60
C GLY A 496 -5.36 7.04 17.60
N ASP A 497 -6.62 6.79 17.92
CA ASP A 497 -7.15 5.44 18.14
C ASP A 497 -7.38 4.60 16.87
N HIS A 498 -7.29 5.22 15.68
CA HIS A 498 -7.38 4.56 14.37
C HIS A 498 -6.13 3.76 13.99
N ILE A 499 -5.07 3.84 14.80
CA ILE A 499 -3.86 3.05 14.62
C ILE A 499 -4.16 1.57 14.87
N TRP A 500 -4.05 0.79 13.80
CA TRP A 500 -4.12 -0.65 13.75
C TRP A 500 -2.87 -1.21 13.08
N GLN A 501 -2.36 -2.32 13.60
CA GLN A 501 -1.25 -3.03 13.00
C GLN A 501 -1.68 -3.65 11.67
N ALA A 502 -1.00 -3.26 10.59
CA ALA A 502 -1.12 -3.86 9.27
C ALA A 502 -0.10 -4.98 9.04
N GLY A 503 1.00 -4.98 9.81
CA GLY A 503 2.04 -5.98 9.76
C GLY A 503 3.16 -5.70 10.76
N ALA A 504 3.92 -6.73 11.11
CA ALA A 504 5.10 -6.59 11.96
C ALA A 504 6.14 -7.65 11.58
N GLN A 505 7.41 -7.28 11.71
CA GLN A 505 8.51 -8.23 11.56
C GLN A 505 9.63 -7.86 12.53
N LYS A 506 10.07 -8.85 13.30
CA LYS A 506 11.16 -8.72 14.25
C LYS A 506 12.46 -9.18 13.60
N GLY A 507 13.56 -8.64 14.09
CA GLY A 507 14.91 -9.06 13.73
C GLY A 507 15.87 -8.79 14.88
N GLU A 508 17.09 -9.29 14.76
CA GLU A 508 18.10 -9.18 15.82
C GLU A 508 18.63 -7.74 15.96
N ARG A 509 18.87 -7.07 14.83
CA ARG A 509 19.38 -5.69 14.78
C ARG A 509 18.28 -4.64 14.62
N ARG A 510 17.28 -4.91 13.78
CA ARG A 510 16.22 -3.97 13.41
C ARG A 510 14.90 -4.72 13.28
N SER A 511 13.82 -4.06 13.66
CA SER A 511 12.45 -4.53 13.55
C SER A 511 11.57 -3.46 12.91
N ARG A 512 10.42 -3.89 12.40
CA ARG A 512 9.45 -3.00 11.76
C ARG A 512 8.03 -3.27 12.25
N LEU A 513 7.28 -2.19 12.39
CA LEU A 513 5.84 -2.21 12.66
C LEU A 513 5.14 -1.34 11.62
N ASP A 514 4.22 -1.93 10.88
CA ASP A 514 3.40 -1.26 9.88
C ASP A 514 2.05 -0.94 10.49
N ILE A 515 1.66 0.34 10.49
CA ILE A 515 0.42 0.82 11.10
C ILE A 515 -0.47 1.55 10.11
N THR A 516 -1.78 1.47 10.33
CA THR A 516 -2.77 2.28 9.61
C THR A 516 -2.64 3.74 10.00
N HIS A 517 -2.30 4.62 9.06
CA HIS A 517 -2.23 6.05 9.32
C HIS A 517 -2.45 6.87 8.05
N PHE A 518 -3.27 7.93 8.15
CA PHE A 518 -3.69 8.70 6.98
C PHE A 518 -2.69 9.79 6.55
N LYS A 519 -1.67 10.13 7.35
CA LYS A 519 -0.63 11.14 7.01
C LYS A 519 0.79 10.60 7.22
N ARG A 520 1.82 11.34 6.77
CA ARG A 520 3.22 11.00 7.07
C ARG A 520 3.48 11.31 8.53
N ILE A 521 4.09 10.38 9.26
CA ILE A 521 4.52 10.63 10.64
C ILE A 521 5.62 11.68 10.61
N SER A 522 5.38 12.82 11.25
CA SER A 522 6.33 13.92 11.33
C SER A 522 7.52 13.57 12.23
N THR A 523 8.61 14.32 12.10
CA THR A 523 9.76 14.13 13.00
C THR A 523 9.42 14.45 14.46
N VAL A 524 8.44 15.33 14.70
CA VAL A 524 7.97 15.69 16.05
C VAL A 524 7.19 14.53 16.66
N GLU A 525 6.15 14.05 15.96
CA GLU A 525 5.35 12.89 16.39
C GLU A 525 6.24 11.64 16.59
N ARG A 526 7.20 11.40 15.68
CA ARG A 526 8.18 10.30 15.82
C ARG A 526 8.99 10.39 17.10
N ARG A 527 9.48 11.59 17.45
CA ARG A 527 10.26 11.82 18.68
C ARG A 527 9.39 11.69 19.93
N GLU A 528 8.14 12.13 19.84
CA GLU A 528 7.17 12.00 20.92
C GLU A 528 6.84 10.54 21.20
N MET A 529 6.58 9.74 20.16
CA MET A 529 6.38 8.29 20.28
C MET A 529 7.62 7.60 20.87
N GLU A 530 8.83 7.93 20.39
CA GLU A 530 10.08 7.38 20.92
C GLU A 530 10.24 7.69 22.42
N MET A 531 9.98 8.94 22.82
CA MET A 531 10.05 9.36 24.21
C MET A 531 9.00 8.65 25.08
N LEU A 532 7.75 8.57 24.59
CA LEU A 532 6.66 7.92 25.31
C LEU A 532 6.91 6.42 25.49
N ALA A 533 7.41 5.74 24.46
CA ALA A 533 7.81 4.34 24.52
C ALA A 533 8.92 4.12 25.57
N ASN A 534 9.96 4.95 25.57
CA ASN A 534 11.03 4.84 26.58
C ASN A 534 10.55 5.21 27.99
N LYS A 535 9.56 6.10 28.16
CA LYS A 535 8.93 6.32 29.48
C LYS A 535 8.27 5.06 30.02
N MET A 536 7.60 4.28 29.16
CA MET A 536 7.04 2.98 29.57
C MET A 536 8.13 1.98 29.96
N VAL A 537 9.25 1.95 29.23
CA VAL A 537 10.42 1.14 29.60
C VAL A 537 10.96 1.55 30.97
N MET A 538 11.15 2.86 31.20
CA MET A 538 11.70 3.38 32.47
C MET A 538 10.79 3.16 33.68
N ARG A 539 9.50 2.88 33.48
CA ARG A 539 8.59 2.51 34.57
C ARG A 539 8.82 1.08 35.09
N ASP A 540 9.52 0.23 34.34
CA ASP A 540 9.76 -1.19 34.68
C ASP A 540 8.48 -1.96 35.07
N GLU A 541 7.41 -1.74 34.31
CA GLU A 541 6.11 -2.34 34.55
C GLU A 541 6.09 -3.84 34.21
N PRO A 542 5.30 -4.67 34.92
CA PRO A 542 5.17 -6.08 34.61
C PRO A 542 4.46 -6.33 33.27
N ILE A 543 4.94 -7.33 32.54
CA ILE A 543 4.30 -7.89 31.36
C ILE A 543 3.63 -9.20 31.77
N ARG A 544 2.29 -9.20 31.82
CA ARG A 544 1.49 -10.35 32.29
C ARG A 544 0.99 -11.16 31.10
N VAL A 545 1.03 -12.48 31.24
CA VAL A 545 0.58 -13.41 30.21
C VAL A 545 -0.42 -14.38 30.82
N ASN A 546 -1.60 -14.48 30.22
CA ASN A 546 -2.68 -15.34 30.69
C ASN A 546 -3.34 -16.06 29.51
N ILE A 547 -3.83 -17.28 29.75
CA ILE A 547 -4.71 -17.98 28.81
C ILE A 547 -6.15 -17.69 29.25
N GLU A 548 -6.88 -16.96 28.43
CA GLU A 548 -8.26 -16.52 28.71
C GLU A 548 -9.25 -17.16 27.71
N ASP A 549 -10.52 -17.27 28.09
CA ASP A 549 -11.58 -17.59 27.13
C ASP A 549 -11.74 -16.43 26.14
N ARG A 550 -11.93 -16.74 24.86
CA ARG A 550 -12.06 -15.74 23.80
C ARG A 550 -13.15 -14.73 24.11
N ASN A 551 -14.33 -15.19 24.53
CA ASN A 551 -15.48 -14.32 24.69
C ASN A 551 -15.29 -13.39 25.90
N GLU A 552 -14.73 -13.92 26.99
CA GLU A 552 -14.41 -13.12 28.19
C GLU A 552 -13.35 -12.05 27.89
N ALA A 553 -12.33 -12.39 27.09
CA ALA A 553 -11.30 -11.44 26.68
C ALA A 553 -11.83 -10.36 25.73
N GLU A 554 -12.69 -10.73 24.78
CA GLU A 554 -13.37 -9.78 23.88
C GLU A 554 -14.27 -8.82 24.67
N GLU A 555 -15.04 -9.31 25.63
CA GLU A 555 -15.88 -8.48 26.51
C GLU A 555 -15.05 -7.52 27.36
N LYS A 556 -13.93 -7.99 27.90
CA LYS A 556 -13.10 -7.23 28.84
C LYS A 556 -12.21 -6.18 28.16
N TYR A 557 -11.61 -6.52 27.03
CA TYR A 557 -10.57 -5.69 26.39
C TYR A 557 -10.98 -5.18 25.00
N GLY A 558 -12.11 -5.63 24.46
CA GLY A 558 -12.57 -5.31 23.11
C GLY A 558 -11.72 -5.95 22.02
N PHE A 559 -12.05 -5.65 20.77
CA PHE A 559 -11.37 -6.24 19.59
C PHE A 559 -9.94 -5.74 19.37
N ARG A 560 -9.46 -4.77 20.15
CA ARG A 560 -8.07 -4.31 20.09
C ARG A 560 -7.07 -5.42 20.41
N ILE A 561 -7.53 -6.50 21.06
CA ILE A 561 -6.69 -7.67 21.28
C ILE A 561 -6.20 -8.32 19.97
N TYR A 562 -6.85 -8.04 18.83
CA TYR A 562 -6.55 -8.66 17.52
C TYR A 562 -5.65 -7.82 16.60
N GLN A 563 -4.88 -6.87 17.15
CA GLN A 563 -3.87 -6.11 16.39
C GLN A 563 -2.87 -7.04 15.66
N GLY A 564 -2.47 -8.13 16.30
CA GLY A 564 -1.58 -9.16 15.73
C GLY A 564 -2.25 -10.17 14.78
N GLY A 565 -3.54 -10.02 14.50
CA GLY A 565 -4.38 -11.01 13.83
C GLY A 565 -5.27 -11.78 14.81
N VAL A 566 -6.25 -12.52 14.25
CA VAL A 566 -7.22 -13.30 15.05
C VAL A 566 -6.70 -14.72 15.28
N PRO A 567 -6.32 -15.10 16.51
CA PRO A 567 -5.89 -16.47 16.80
C PRO A 567 -7.05 -17.46 16.64
N ILE A 568 -6.73 -18.74 16.44
CA ILE A 568 -7.71 -19.83 16.34
C ILE A 568 -7.93 -20.46 17.73
N GLY A 569 -9.16 -20.87 18.01
CA GLY A 569 -9.52 -21.65 19.20
C GLY A 569 -10.27 -20.86 20.27
N LYS A 570 -10.89 -21.62 21.20
CA LYS A 570 -11.72 -21.07 22.29
C LYS A 570 -10.91 -20.34 23.36
N LYS A 571 -9.70 -20.82 23.65
CA LYS A 571 -8.78 -20.20 24.59
C LYS A 571 -7.68 -19.47 23.84
N ILE A 572 -7.40 -18.23 24.24
CA ILE A 572 -6.41 -17.36 23.59
C ILE A 572 -5.37 -16.89 24.60
N ARG A 573 -4.12 -16.75 24.15
CA ARG A 573 -3.02 -16.25 24.97
C ARG A 573 -3.02 -14.73 24.91
N ILE A 574 -3.37 -14.10 26.02
CA ILE A 574 -3.43 -12.64 26.18
C ILE A 574 -2.14 -12.17 26.86
N VAL A 575 -1.50 -11.17 26.24
CA VAL A 575 -0.34 -10.45 26.76
C VAL A 575 -0.77 -9.04 27.13
N ARG A 576 -0.46 -8.63 28.36
CA ARG A 576 -0.85 -7.35 28.97
C ARG A 576 0.40 -6.62 29.43
N ILE A 577 0.57 -5.38 29.00
CA ILE A 577 1.70 -4.54 29.39
C ILE A 577 1.19 -3.41 30.27
N GLY A 578 1.83 -3.26 31.44
CA GLY A 578 1.48 -2.25 32.44
C GLY A 578 0.11 -2.49 33.09
N GLU A 579 -0.66 -1.42 33.27
CA GLU A 579 -2.04 -1.42 33.76
C GLU A 579 -3.03 -1.52 32.58
N ASP A 580 -2.81 -2.51 31.70
CA ASP A 580 -3.63 -2.76 30.49
C ASP A 580 -3.56 -1.63 29.46
N GLU A 581 -2.45 -0.88 29.43
CA GLU A 581 -2.23 0.14 28.40
C GLU A 581 -2.09 -0.47 27.00
N ASP A 582 -1.50 -1.66 26.90
CA ASP A 582 -1.56 -2.51 25.71
C ASP A 582 -1.96 -3.94 26.11
N VAL A 583 -3.02 -4.44 25.48
CA VAL A 583 -3.50 -5.81 25.65
C VAL A 583 -3.72 -6.43 24.28
N GLN A 584 -3.03 -7.53 23.99
CA GLN A 584 -3.13 -8.21 22.71
C GLN A 584 -3.09 -9.72 22.86
N ALA A 585 -3.84 -10.40 22.00
CA ALA A 585 -3.72 -11.83 21.80
C ALA A 585 -2.43 -12.10 21.01
N CYS A 586 -1.38 -12.55 21.71
CA CYS A 586 -0.05 -12.71 21.13
C CYS A 586 0.59 -14.03 21.55
N ALA A 587 1.16 -14.73 20.57
CA ALA A 587 1.87 -16.00 20.74
C ALA A 587 3.38 -15.83 20.88
N GLY A 588 3.92 -14.61 20.80
CA GLY A 588 5.37 -14.38 20.86
C GLY A 588 6.00 -14.58 22.23
N THR A 589 7.34 -14.59 22.24
CA THR A 589 8.12 -14.47 23.48
C THR A 589 8.18 -13.01 23.91
N HIS A 590 8.03 -12.77 25.22
CA HIS A 590 8.01 -11.42 25.80
C HIS A 590 8.96 -11.33 26.98
N CYS A 591 9.46 -10.12 27.23
CA CYS A 591 10.15 -9.78 28.46
C CYS A 591 9.19 -9.98 29.65
N SER A 592 9.73 -10.17 30.85
CA SER A 592 8.92 -10.26 32.07
C SER A 592 8.46 -8.88 32.53
N LYS A 593 9.25 -7.85 32.21
CA LYS A 593 8.97 -6.45 32.51
C LYS A 593 9.39 -5.52 31.37
N THR A 594 8.84 -4.31 31.34
CA THR A 594 9.18 -3.32 30.31
C THR A 594 10.62 -2.82 30.42
N GLY A 595 11.24 -2.83 31.61
CA GLY A 595 12.62 -2.40 31.79
C GLY A 595 13.65 -3.30 31.10
N GLU A 596 13.34 -4.59 30.95
CA GLU A 596 14.21 -5.57 30.29
C GLU A 596 14.33 -5.36 28.77
N ILE A 597 13.40 -4.61 28.18
CA ILE A 597 13.43 -4.19 26.77
C ILE A 597 14.71 -3.38 26.52
N GLY A 598 15.12 -2.55 27.49
CA GLY A 598 16.17 -1.56 27.31
C GLY A 598 15.75 -0.40 26.41
N PRO A 599 16.69 0.45 25.98
CA PRO A 599 16.36 1.63 25.18
C PRO A 599 15.70 1.24 23.86
N ILE A 600 14.67 1.98 23.49
CA ILE A 600 13.99 1.86 22.19
C ILE A 600 14.44 3.02 21.32
N LYS A 601 14.94 2.73 20.12
CA LYS A 601 15.29 3.74 19.11
C LYS A 601 14.40 3.58 17.89
N ILE A 602 13.59 4.60 17.59
CA ILE A 602 12.87 4.67 16.31
C ILE A 602 13.85 5.22 15.26
N LEU A 603 14.20 4.39 14.29
CA LEU A 603 15.25 4.67 13.31
C LEU A 603 14.79 5.67 12.27
N HIS A 604 13.63 5.39 11.68
CA HIS A 604 12.94 6.25 10.72
C HIS A 604 11.50 5.77 10.52
N THR A 605 10.72 6.57 9.79
CA THR A 605 9.34 6.26 9.40
C THR A 605 9.16 6.45 7.90
N GLU A 606 8.58 5.48 7.22
CA GLU A 606 8.37 5.52 5.77
C GLU A 606 6.94 5.14 5.39
N ARG A 607 6.48 5.60 4.22
CA ARG A 607 5.16 5.28 3.72
C ARG A 607 5.32 4.08 2.81
N ILE A 608 4.72 2.96 3.19
CA ILE A 608 4.70 1.76 2.36
C ILE A 608 3.68 1.94 1.24
N GLN A 609 2.49 2.40 1.62
CA GLN A 609 1.42 2.76 0.70
C GLN A 609 0.51 3.78 1.36
N ASP A 610 -0.42 4.36 0.61
CA ASP A 610 -1.40 5.24 1.22
C ASP A 610 -2.18 4.50 2.32
N GLY A 611 -2.31 5.14 3.48
CA GLY A 611 -2.98 4.58 4.64
C GLY A 611 -2.11 3.66 5.48
N ILE A 612 -0.86 3.34 5.08
CA ILE A 612 0.07 2.51 5.87
C ILE A 612 1.43 3.19 6.00
N GLU A 613 1.83 3.46 7.24
CA GLU A 613 3.16 3.98 7.58
C GLU A 613 3.94 2.90 8.36
N ARG A 614 5.20 2.69 7.97
CA ARG A 614 6.14 1.79 8.64
C ARG A 614 6.97 2.57 9.63
N ILE A 615 7.11 2.00 10.82
CA ILE A 615 8.02 2.44 11.87
C ILE A 615 9.14 1.39 11.96
N GLU A 616 10.36 1.77 11.58
CA GLU A 616 11.53 0.95 11.83
C GLU A 616 12.17 1.33 13.16
N TYR A 617 12.52 0.33 13.96
CA TYR A 617 13.04 0.54 15.30
C TYR A 617 14.02 -0.56 15.72
N SER A 618 14.80 -0.26 16.75
CA SER A 618 15.66 -1.21 17.45
C SER A 618 15.41 -1.12 18.96
N ALA A 619 15.62 -2.22 19.69
CA ALA A 619 15.46 -2.29 21.13
C ALA A 619 16.66 -2.94 21.82
N GLY A 620 16.94 -2.52 23.05
CA GLY A 620 18.01 -3.08 23.88
C GLY A 620 19.40 -2.81 23.31
N GLU A 621 20.24 -3.84 23.30
CA GLU A 621 21.61 -3.75 22.79
C GLU A 621 21.67 -3.28 21.32
N ALA A 622 20.74 -3.77 20.48
CA ALA A 622 20.67 -3.35 19.09
C ALA A 622 20.38 -1.85 18.94
N ALA A 623 19.60 -1.25 19.85
CA ALA A 623 19.37 0.19 19.85
C ALA A 623 20.62 0.97 20.25
N VAL A 624 21.41 0.47 21.21
CA VAL A 624 22.68 1.08 21.62
C VAL A 624 23.67 1.07 20.46
N MET A 625 23.83 -0.07 19.79
CA MET A 625 24.70 -0.20 18.61
C MET A 625 24.30 0.82 17.53
N GLU A 626 23.02 0.94 17.24
CA GLU A 626 22.52 1.85 16.21
C GLU A 626 22.68 3.34 16.61
N ILE A 627 22.67 3.66 17.90
CA ILE A 627 23.01 5.00 18.41
C ILE A 627 24.50 5.28 18.22
N GLN A 628 25.36 4.34 18.60
CA GLN A 628 26.83 4.46 18.48
C GLN A 628 27.28 4.58 17.02
N GLU A 629 26.71 3.77 16.11
CA GLU A 629 26.99 3.87 14.67
C GLU A 629 26.58 5.24 14.11
N ARG A 630 25.44 5.79 14.53
CA ARG A 630 25.03 7.15 14.13
C ARG A 630 25.95 8.23 14.69
N GLU A 631 26.37 8.09 15.93
CA GLU A 631 27.33 9.00 16.56
C GLU A 631 28.68 8.97 15.83
N GLU A 632 29.16 7.79 15.46
CA GLU A 632 30.40 7.62 14.70
C GLU A 632 30.31 8.30 13.33
N LEU A 633 29.22 8.10 12.58
CA LEU A 633 29.00 8.77 11.29
C LEU A 633 29.01 10.31 11.42
N ILE A 634 28.39 10.84 12.47
CA ILE A 634 28.37 12.28 12.76
C ILE A 634 29.79 12.78 13.11
N SER A 635 30.51 12.03 13.95
CA SER A 635 31.87 12.34 14.37
C SER A 635 32.87 12.32 13.21
N GLN A 636 32.83 11.27 12.38
CA GLN A 636 33.64 11.16 11.17
C GLN A 636 33.37 12.32 10.20
N SER A 637 32.09 12.67 9.99
CA SER A 637 31.70 13.80 9.13
C SER A 637 32.22 15.15 9.64
N ALA A 638 32.12 15.38 10.95
CA ALA A 638 32.63 16.59 11.59
C ALA A 638 34.16 16.68 11.55
N SER A 639 34.85 15.55 11.72
CA SER A 639 36.31 15.44 11.64
C SER A 639 36.85 15.80 10.25
N ILE A 640 36.20 15.32 9.17
CA ILE A 640 36.55 15.67 7.78
C ILE A 640 36.53 17.18 7.57
N LEU A 641 35.51 17.85 8.11
CA LEU A 641 35.34 19.30 8.00
C LEU A 641 36.10 20.08 9.09
N ARG A 642 36.73 19.39 10.05
CA ARG A 642 37.44 19.94 11.21
C ARG A 642 36.58 20.94 12.00
N VAL A 643 35.33 20.59 12.25
CA VAL A 643 34.40 21.42 13.04
C VAL A 643 33.82 20.66 14.22
N PRO A 644 33.41 21.35 15.29
CA PRO A 644 32.59 20.75 16.35
C PRO A 644 31.26 20.19 15.82
N LEU A 645 30.73 19.15 16.49
CA LEU A 645 29.48 18.47 16.08
C LEU A 645 28.29 19.42 15.96
N ASP A 646 28.15 20.38 16.89
CA ASP A 646 27.06 21.37 16.88
C ASP A 646 27.14 22.35 15.71
N LYS A 647 28.35 22.58 15.17
CA LYS A 647 28.60 23.44 14.01
C LYS A 647 28.53 22.71 12.68
N LEU A 648 28.44 21.37 12.68
CA LEU A 648 28.43 20.57 11.47
C LEU A 648 27.33 21.00 10.48
N PRO A 649 26.04 21.13 10.86
CA PRO A 649 24.99 21.49 9.90
C PRO A 649 25.18 22.87 9.27
N ALA A 650 25.55 23.87 10.08
CA ALA A 650 25.79 25.23 9.61
C ALA A 650 26.99 25.29 8.66
N THR A 651 28.06 24.56 8.98
CA THR A 651 29.28 24.49 8.17
C THR A 651 29.02 23.80 6.83
N VAL A 652 28.31 22.67 6.84
CA VAL A 652 27.91 21.94 5.62
C VAL A 652 27.08 22.86 4.72
N LYS A 653 26.10 23.59 5.27
CA LYS A 653 25.29 24.53 4.50
C LYS A 653 26.15 25.63 3.87
N ARG A 654 27.02 26.27 4.66
CA ARG A 654 27.94 27.32 4.19
C ARG A 654 28.84 26.80 3.06
N LEU A 655 29.49 25.66 3.26
CA LEU A 655 30.38 25.06 2.25
C LEU A 655 29.62 24.67 0.97
N PHE A 656 28.39 24.18 1.10
CA PHE A 656 27.57 23.83 -0.06
C PHE A 656 27.14 25.07 -0.85
N GLU A 657 26.80 26.16 -0.18
CA GLU A 657 26.49 27.46 -0.80
C GLU A 657 27.73 28.07 -1.47
N GLU A 658 28.89 28.03 -0.81
CA GLU A 658 30.17 28.45 -1.38
C GLU A 658 30.55 27.62 -2.60
N TRP A 659 30.41 26.30 -2.53
CA TRP A 659 30.66 25.40 -3.66
C TRP A 659 29.77 25.72 -4.86
N LYS A 660 28.46 25.95 -4.64
CA LYS A 660 27.54 26.38 -5.70
C LYS A 660 27.97 27.72 -6.31
N ARG A 661 28.37 28.68 -5.48
CA ARG A 661 28.84 30.00 -5.94
C ARG A 661 30.11 29.88 -6.77
N LEU A 662 31.11 29.14 -6.28
CA LEU A 662 32.37 28.89 -6.99
C LEU A 662 32.14 28.14 -8.30
N LYS A 663 31.21 27.18 -8.34
CA LYS A 663 30.83 26.49 -9.58
C LYS A 663 30.22 27.45 -10.60
N LYS A 664 29.29 28.32 -10.17
CA LYS A 664 28.68 29.34 -11.04
C LYS A 664 29.72 30.35 -11.54
N GLU A 665 30.62 30.78 -10.67
CA GLU A 665 31.69 31.71 -11.02
C GLU A 665 32.69 31.08 -11.99
N ASN A 666 33.04 29.80 -11.82
CA ASN A 666 33.90 29.08 -12.76
C ASN A 666 33.27 29.00 -14.16
N GLU A 667 31.97 28.69 -14.26
CA GLU A 667 31.27 28.71 -15.54
C GLU A 667 31.23 30.11 -16.16
N ARG A 668 31.04 31.17 -15.34
CA ARG A 668 31.09 32.56 -15.80
C ARG A 668 32.47 32.95 -16.32
N LEU A 669 33.53 32.63 -15.57
CA LEU A 669 34.92 32.91 -15.94
C LEU A 669 35.30 32.16 -17.22
N LYS A 670 34.91 30.90 -17.37
CA LYS A 670 35.07 30.16 -18.63
C LYS A 670 34.34 30.84 -19.79
N GLY A 671 33.13 31.36 -19.55
CA GLY A 671 32.41 32.18 -20.52
C GLY A 671 33.19 33.43 -20.93
N SER A 672 33.67 34.22 -19.96
CA SER A 672 34.45 35.44 -20.23
C SER A 672 35.79 35.14 -20.92
N ILE A 673 36.46 34.04 -20.57
CA ILE A 673 37.69 33.59 -21.25
C ILE A 673 37.38 33.23 -22.71
N ALA A 674 36.26 32.56 -22.98
CA ALA A 674 35.84 32.24 -24.35
C ALA A 674 35.55 33.52 -25.16
N GLU A 675 34.84 34.50 -24.59
CA GLU A 675 34.58 35.80 -25.22
C GLU A 675 35.87 36.57 -25.54
N LEU A 676 36.80 36.65 -24.60
CA LEU A 676 38.10 37.28 -24.82
C LEU A 676 38.91 36.55 -25.90
N SER A 677 38.87 35.21 -25.88
CA SER A 677 39.52 34.38 -26.90
C SER A 677 38.93 34.61 -28.28
N MET A 678 37.60 34.78 -28.39
CA MET A 678 36.96 35.14 -29.66
C MET A 678 37.43 36.51 -30.16
N GLY A 679 37.51 37.54 -29.31
CA GLY A 679 38.03 38.85 -29.74
C GLY A 679 39.45 38.79 -30.29
N ILE A 680 40.33 37.99 -29.68
CA ILE A 680 41.70 37.76 -30.17
C ILE A 680 41.70 36.99 -31.50
N LEU A 681 40.85 35.97 -31.63
CA LEU A 681 40.73 35.18 -32.86
C LEU A 681 40.17 35.99 -34.02
N GLU A 682 39.19 36.86 -33.75
CA GLU A 682 38.61 37.77 -34.75
C GLU A 682 39.66 38.76 -35.27
N ALA A 683 40.57 39.24 -34.42
CA ALA A 683 41.69 40.10 -34.85
C ALA A 683 42.72 39.37 -35.76
N ARG A 684 42.73 38.02 -35.76
CA ARG A 684 43.61 37.19 -36.62
C ARG A 684 42.92 36.69 -37.89
N THR A 685 41.76 37.25 -38.22
CA THR A 685 41.01 36.94 -39.43
C THR A 685 41.85 37.18 -40.68
N ARG A 686 41.75 36.26 -41.62
CA ARG A 686 42.31 36.36 -42.98
C ARG A 686 41.16 36.60 -43.96
N ASP A 687 41.34 37.56 -44.86
CA ASP A 687 40.46 37.72 -46.02
C ASP A 687 41.00 36.87 -47.15
N ILE A 688 40.21 35.89 -47.59
CA ILE A 688 40.52 35.02 -48.71
C ILE A 688 39.35 35.13 -49.69
N SER A 689 39.57 35.81 -50.83
CA SER A 689 38.54 35.99 -51.87
C SER A 689 37.23 36.61 -51.31
N GLY A 690 37.34 37.61 -50.42
CA GLY A 690 36.19 38.28 -49.80
C GLY A 690 35.49 37.46 -48.70
N VAL A 691 36.05 36.31 -48.30
CA VAL A 691 35.56 35.49 -47.19
C VAL A 691 36.47 35.63 -45.99
N LYS A 692 35.88 35.89 -44.81
CA LYS A 692 36.59 35.96 -43.55
C LYS A 692 36.88 34.55 -43.02
N VAL A 693 38.15 34.21 -42.88
CA VAL A 693 38.61 32.89 -42.43
C VAL A 693 39.44 33.02 -41.16
N ILE A 694 39.11 32.23 -40.14
CA ILE A 694 39.89 32.11 -38.91
C ILE A 694 40.49 30.71 -38.86
N ALA A 695 41.83 30.63 -38.85
CA ALA A 695 42.58 29.38 -38.86
C ALA A 695 43.63 29.39 -37.75
N GLU A 696 43.32 28.77 -36.60
CA GLU A 696 44.10 28.95 -35.37
C GLU A 696 44.24 27.66 -34.54
N VAL A 697 45.38 27.55 -33.87
CA VAL A 697 45.70 26.44 -32.97
C VAL A 697 45.57 26.93 -31.53
N LEU A 698 44.61 26.39 -30.80
CA LEU A 698 44.32 26.73 -29.42
C LEU A 698 44.98 25.72 -28.46
N ARG A 699 45.68 26.24 -27.44
CA ARG A 699 46.23 25.41 -26.36
C ARG A 699 45.16 25.12 -25.32
N GLU A 700 45.16 23.91 -24.79
CA GLU A 700 44.25 23.37 -23.77
C GLU A 700 42.75 23.34 -24.13
N ALA A 701 42.40 23.60 -25.38
CA ALA A 701 41.01 23.56 -25.84
C ALA A 701 40.54 22.14 -26.18
N ASP A 702 39.38 21.74 -25.65
CA ASP A 702 38.72 20.50 -26.03
C ASP A 702 37.64 20.70 -27.12
N THR A 703 37.11 19.60 -27.66
CA THR A 703 36.11 19.63 -28.73
C THR A 703 34.88 20.46 -28.37
N LYS A 704 34.45 20.49 -27.09
CA LYS A 704 33.24 21.23 -26.69
C LYS A 704 33.47 22.73 -26.76
N GLU A 705 34.64 23.19 -26.31
CA GLU A 705 35.06 24.59 -26.41
C GLU A 705 35.24 25.01 -27.88
N LEU A 706 35.93 24.19 -28.69
CA LEU A 706 36.13 24.45 -30.12
C LEU A 706 34.80 24.51 -30.90
N MET A 707 33.86 23.61 -30.61
CA MET A 707 32.53 23.60 -31.24
C MET A 707 31.72 24.86 -30.92
N LYS A 708 31.83 25.37 -29.68
CA LYS A 708 31.16 26.60 -29.28
C LYS A 708 31.74 27.80 -30.04
N ILE A 709 33.07 27.94 -30.05
CA ILE A 709 33.77 29.01 -30.76
C ILE A 709 33.45 28.97 -32.26
N ALA A 710 33.54 27.79 -32.87
CA ALA A 710 33.24 27.61 -34.30
C ALA A 710 31.78 27.98 -34.62
N SER A 711 30.82 27.57 -33.78
CA SER A 711 29.41 27.90 -34.01
C SER A 711 29.15 29.41 -33.92
N GLU A 712 29.70 30.10 -32.91
CA GLU A 712 29.56 31.55 -32.74
C GLU A 712 30.17 32.34 -33.91
N PHE A 713 31.32 31.91 -34.44
CA PHE A 713 31.93 32.53 -35.60
C PHE A 713 31.19 32.23 -36.91
N SER A 714 30.63 31.03 -37.05
CA SER A 714 29.80 30.67 -38.21
C SER A 714 28.53 31.54 -38.30
N GLU A 715 27.93 31.90 -37.16
CA GLU A 715 26.81 32.85 -37.10
C GLU A 715 27.20 34.29 -37.47
N ARG A 716 28.49 34.64 -37.35
CA ARG A 716 29.04 35.94 -37.74
C ARG A 716 29.67 35.95 -39.15
N ASP A 717 29.32 34.95 -39.97
CA ASP A 717 29.78 34.80 -41.36
C ASP A 717 31.29 34.53 -41.53
N PHE A 718 31.94 33.91 -40.53
CA PHE A 718 33.32 33.43 -40.64
C PHE A 718 33.37 31.94 -40.97
N VAL A 719 34.35 31.54 -41.80
CA VAL A 719 34.79 30.15 -41.90
C VAL A 719 35.84 29.89 -40.83
N THR A 720 35.69 28.85 -40.03
CA THR A 720 36.68 28.52 -38.98
C THR A 720 37.38 27.19 -39.24
N LEU A 721 38.68 27.17 -38.94
CA LEU A 721 39.54 26.00 -38.86
C LEU A 721 40.25 26.05 -37.52
N LEU A 722 39.81 25.27 -36.54
CA LEU A 722 40.34 25.31 -35.19
C LEU A 722 40.96 23.97 -34.84
N ILE A 723 42.18 23.99 -34.29
CA ILE A 723 42.79 22.81 -33.70
C ILE A 723 43.05 23.07 -32.21
N GLY A 724 42.45 22.28 -31.33
CA GLY A 724 42.73 22.29 -29.89
C GLY A 724 43.78 21.23 -29.52
N LYS A 725 44.81 21.63 -28.77
CA LYS A 725 45.80 20.71 -28.20
C LYS A 725 45.51 20.51 -26.71
N LYS A 726 45.10 19.31 -26.30
CA LYS A 726 44.88 19.00 -24.88
C LYS A 726 45.42 17.61 -24.57
N GLU A 727 46.32 17.55 -23.59
CA GLU A 727 47.10 16.36 -23.27
C GLU A 727 47.85 15.81 -24.51
N ASN A 728 47.73 14.52 -24.81
CA ASN A 728 48.38 13.85 -25.95
C ASN A 728 47.48 13.80 -27.21
N ASN A 729 46.42 14.60 -27.29
CA ASN A 729 45.47 14.58 -28.39
C ASN A 729 45.30 15.97 -29.03
N ALA A 730 45.11 15.96 -30.36
CA ALA A 730 44.71 17.12 -31.13
C ALA A 730 43.26 16.95 -31.60
N TYR A 731 42.42 17.94 -31.31
CA TYR A 731 41.01 17.98 -31.71
C TYR A 731 40.83 19.01 -32.81
N VAL A 732 40.11 18.67 -33.87
CA VAL A 732 39.88 19.55 -35.01
C VAL A 732 38.40 19.88 -35.09
N VAL A 733 38.06 21.16 -35.26
CA VAL A 733 36.71 21.61 -35.56
C VAL A 733 36.75 22.61 -36.71
N SER A 734 35.84 22.45 -37.67
CA SER A 734 35.61 23.46 -38.71
C SER A 734 34.13 23.80 -38.79
N SER A 735 33.85 25.08 -39.05
CA SER A 735 32.51 25.56 -39.35
C SER A 735 32.51 26.42 -40.61
N VAL A 736 31.39 26.40 -41.31
CA VAL A 736 31.15 27.10 -42.57
C VAL A 736 29.80 27.82 -42.48
N PRO A 737 29.74 29.14 -42.73
CA PRO A 737 28.51 29.92 -42.64
C PRO A 737 27.52 29.49 -43.72
N SER A 738 26.23 29.77 -43.50
CA SER A 738 25.15 29.19 -44.31
C SER A 738 25.25 29.47 -45.81
N TYR A 739 25.75 30.64 -46.21
CA TYR A 739 25.90 31.03 -47.61
C TYR A 739 27.09 30.35 -48.34
N LEU A 740 27.96 29.65 -47.61
CA LEU A 740 29.12 28.94 -48.17
C LEU A 740 28.99 27.42 -48.12
N LYS A 741 27.88 26.87 -47.59
CA LYS A 741 27.71 25.41 -47.43
C LYS A 741 27.70 24.65 -48.76
N ASP A 742 27.26 25.29 -49.85
CA ASP A 742 27.26 24.68 -51.19
C ASP A 742 28.64 24.74 -51.87
N VAL A 743 29.61 25.44 -51.25
CA VAL A 743 30.96 25.66 -51.78
C VAL A 743 32.01 24.95 -50.93
N ILE A 744 31.95 25.10 -49.60
CA ILE A 744 32.89 24.49 -48.65
C ILE A 744 32.15 23.48 -47.78
N ASN A 745 32.66 22.25 -47.75
CA ASN A 745 32.16 21.20 -46.86
C ASN A 745 33.07 21.06 -45.64
N ALA A 746 32.60 21.51 -44.47
CA ALA A 746 33.35 21.43 -43.20
C ALA A 746 33.83 20.01 -42.89
N GLY A 747 33.01 18.99 -43.20
CA GLY A 747 33.34 17.58 -43.00
C GLY A 747 34.54 17.11 -43.82
N MET A 748 34.67 17.59 -45.06
CA MET A 748 35.83 17.27 -45.92
C MET A 748 37.10 17.95 -45.41
N VAL A 749 37.00 19.22 -44.99
CA VAL A 749 38.15 19.97 -44.47
C VAL A 749 38.68 19.33 -43.18
N VAL A 750 37.79 19.00 -42.24
CA VAL A 750 38.17 18.32 -41.00
C VAL A 750 38.80 16.96 -41.28
N ARG A 751 38.23 16.16 -42.20
CA ARG A 751 38.81 14.86 -42.57
C ARG A 751 40.26 15.01 -43.05
N LYS A 752 40.52 15.97 -43.92
CA LYS A 752 41.86 16.22 -44.47
C LYS A 752 42.87 16.66 -43.40
N MET A 753 42.44 17.50 -42.46
CA MET A 753 43.26 17.91 -41.33
C MET A 753 43.55 16.74 -40.37
N CYS A 754 42.55 15.90 -40.09
CA CYS A 754 42.70 14.74 -39.21
C CYS A 754 43.61 13.64 -39.78
N GLU A 755 43.65 13.45 -41.10
CA GLU A 755 44.58 12.53 -41.77
C GLU A 755 46.05 12.84 -41.40
N MET A 756 46.42 14.12 -41.36
CA MET A 756 47.77 14.55 -40.98
C MET A 756 48.08 14.28 -39.50
N LEU A 757 47.06 14.32 -38.65
CA LEU A 757 47.15 14.03 -37.22
C LEU A 757 47.10 12.52 -36.91
N GLY A 758 47.01 11.65 -37.92
CA GLY A 758 46.90 10.21 -37.75
C GLY A 758 45.57 9.76 -37.16
N GLY A 759 44.49 10.51 -37.44
CA GLY A 759 43.14 10.19 -36.94
C GLY A 759 42.05 10.46 -37.97
N GLY A 760 40.80 10.55 -37.50
CA GLY A 760 39.61 10.66 -38.35
C GLY A 760 38.66 11.77 -37.89
N GLY A 761 37.85 12.26 -38.83
CA GLY A 761 36.88 13.32 -38.56
C GLY A 761 35.70 13.28 -39.52
N GLY A 762 34.59 13.87 -39.08
CA GLY A 762 33.31 13.89 -39.81
C GLY A 762 32.30 14.84 -39.20
N GLY A 763 31.24 15.13 -39.96
CA GLY A 763 30.20 16.06 -39.52
C GLY A 763 29.27 16.47 -40.67
N LYS A 764 28.42 17.46 -40.39
CA LYS A 764 27.52 18.03 -41.39
C LYS A 764 28.29 19.05 -42.25
N VAL A 765 27.74 19.39 -43.41
CA VAL A 765 28.35 20.34 -44.36
C VAL A 765 28.73 21.68 -43.69
N GLY A 766 27.91 22.15 -42.76
CA GLY A 766 28.13 23.41 -42.06
C GLY A 766 29.05 23.36 -40.83
N ILE A 767 29.23 22.20 -40.22
CA ILE A 767 30.08 22.06 -39.03
C ILE A 767 30.51 20.61 -38.84
N ALA A 768 31.79 20.42 -38.56
CA ALA A 768 32.38 19.11 -38.39
C ALA A 768 33.46 19.10 -37.32
N GLN A 769 33.72 17.90 -36.80
CA GLN A 769 34.71 17.68 -35.76
C GLN A 769 35.49 16.38 -35.98
N GLY A 770 36.67 16.29 -35.39
CA GLY A 770 37.52 15.12 -35.46
C GLY A 770 38.74 15.27 -34.56
N GLY A 771 39.73 14.41 -34.76
CA GLY A 771 41.00 14.53 -34.04
C GLY A 771 42.00 13.47 -34.46
N GLY A 772 43.16 13.49 -33.80
CA GLY A 772 44.24 12.52 -33.98
C GLY A 772 45.28 12.62 -32.86
N GLY A 773 46.10 11.59 -32.73
CA GLY A 773 47.11 11.47 -31.67
C GLY A 773 48.46 12.12 -32.00
N ASN A 774 48.70 12.53 -33.24
CA ASN A 774 49.99 13.10 -33.65
C ASN A 774 50.02 14.63 -33.46
N VAL A 775 50.20 15.08 -32.22
CA VAL A 775 50.17 16.49 -31.82
C VAL A 775 51.32 17.32 -32.43
N GLU A 776 52.42 16.68 -32.83
CA GLU A 776 53.56 17.35 -33.48
C GLU A 776 53.22 17.84 -34.89
N LYS A 777 52.26 17.20 -35.58
CA LYS A 777 51.83 17.54 -36.94
C LYS A 777 50.72 18.58 -37.03
N VAL A 778 50.39 19.27 -35.92
CA VAL A 778 49.28 20.23 -35.89
C VAL A 778 49.49 21.42 -36.83
N GLU A 779 50.72 21.91 -36.99
CA GLU A 779 51.00 22.98 -37.95
C GLU A 779 50.80 22.52 -39.40
N GLU A 780 51.23 21.30 -39.74
CA GLU A 780 51.02 20.69 -41.06
C GLU A 780 49.53 20.46 -41.34
N ALA A 781 48.79 19.99 -40.34
CA ALA A 781 47.34 19.80 -40.41
C ALA A 781 46.62 21.12 -40.64
N MET A 782 46.98 22.19 -39.92
CA MET A 782 46.39 23.52 -40.10
C MET A 782 46.67 24.08 -41.49
N LYS A 783 47.94 23.99 -41.94
CA LYS A 783 48.34 24.42 -43.29
C LYS A 783 47.54 23.69 -44.37
N THR A 784 47.38 22.38 -44.25
CA THR A 784 46.62 21.56 -45.20
C THR A 784 45.15 21.98 -45.28
N GLY A 785 44.52 22.22 -44.11
CA GLY A 785 43.13 22.69 -44.06
C GLY A 785 42.96 24.06 -44.71
N LEU A 786 43.90 24.98 -44.44
CA LEU A 786 43.87 26.33 -45.00
C LEU A 786 44.08 26.34 -46.52
N GLU A 787 45.08 25.61 -47.03
CA GLU A 787 45.34 25.50 -48.48
C GLU A 787 44.14 24.92 -49.24
N LEU A 788 43.44 23.95 -48.63
CA LEU A 788 42.22 23.39 -49.20
C LEU A 788 41.10 24.44 -49.29
N VAL A 789 40.88 25.21 -48.22
CA VAL A 789 39.88 26.29 -48.21
C VAL A 789 40.25 27.39 -49.20
N GLU A 790 41.52 27.79 -49.27
CA GLU A 790 42.01 28.78 -50.24
C GLU A 790 41.80 28.32 -51.69
N LYS A 791 42.11 27.06 -51.98
CA LYS A 791 41.93 26.49 -53.32
C LYS A 791 40.46 26.52 -53.75
N ILE A 792 39.56 26.06 -52.87
CA ILE A 792 38.11 26.04 -53.13
C ILE A 792 37.58 27.46 -53.37
N LEU A 793 38.03 28.44 -52.57
CA LEU A 793 37.59 29.83 -52.69
C LEU A 793 38.15 30.53 -53.93
N LYS A 794 39.40 30.27 -54.33
CA LYS A 794 40.00 30.82 -55.56
C LYS A 794 39.37 30.22 -56.83
N GLU A 795 39.02 28.93 -56.81
CA GLU A 795 38.32 28.28 -57.93
C GLU A 795 36.90 28.83 -58.13
N ARG A 796 36.26 29.33 -57.06
CA ARG A 796 34.98 30.04 -57.11
C ARG A 796 35.09 31.42 -57.80
N ASP A 797 36.13 32.21 -57.49
CA ASP A 797 36.34 33.54 -58.09
C ASP A 797 36.64 33.49 -59.60
N ILE A 798 37.18 32.36 -60.10
CA ILE A 798 37.49 32.16 -61.53
C ILE A 798 36.22 31.75 -62.32
N GLY A 799 35.14 31.38 -61.63
CA GLY A 799 33.88 30.89 -62.21
C GLY A 799 32.70 31.87 -62.18
N VAL A 800 32.94 33.17 -61.95
CA VAL A 800 31.93 34.25 -62.01
C VAL A 800 32.06 35.05 -63.29
#